data_AF-A0A542ECK9-F1
#
_entry.id   AF-A0A542ECK9-F1
#
_cell.length_a   1.000
_cell.length_b   1.000
_cell.length_c   1.000
_cell.angle_alpha   90.00
_cell.angle_beta   90.00
_cell.angle_gamma   90.00
#
_symmetry.space_group_name_H-M   'P 1'
#
loop_
_entity.id
_entity.type
_entity.pdbx_description
1 polymer ?
#
loop_
_entity_poly.entity_id
_entity_poly.type
_entity_poly.pdbx_seq_one_letter_code
_entity_poly.pdbx_strand_id
1 'polypeptide(L)'
;MVWSERNEQRLAVLDQDVEAIVRTHLRDGKVAAWYEDVAQAFDEIGRMDLAIEWAWRANEFDCGQQNQKAGNYWCRLLAEHRPQELLPARLTMFRRWPSSSTAAALHLDAGQAWQEHADEVSFLLSSRPRDAVLFVLLTLEDAQTAWRTAHEPGLTDGDVWDELIKAYAKLDPLAVLSVHRRLVQGELVAAGAEHYRRAARRLATMRKLAAGTNKEAYVDEFIRDPRAAHKRRPRLEAMARPCAARCPTGCSRTRSRLPASPSRAVRPASGALRSNVKNAEPVSACGRCFGAECQQPVVWSPRDVDERLGPMRPGSIDRPATLHPVLTVQECYSRAGATSVTHLIVGHEEHGVTRLARELSTTPSLRSAPVIRVPDGIGTDLVGLVARASVHVHVTDRLFGHTAAQTASTLIALGRSTSMSVTLHDLPQPSDGPDRHRQRASAYADILAVSRGVALSSHHESTLLDAVLKLTDRRSLRAVPRAVIPLPIESPRRYVSPAEVGGTHRDLAVFGFLYPRKGHAQALRALSELPADVGLIALGRPSPGHGHLVEELQRQSHRRNRRFTVTGYIPDDRLQEVLARVAVPVAPHQHLSASGSINSWLTAGRRPLVPRSRYVEELDARCPDVLTIYDDLAAAARHALDHPESTTLRPGVPLGPSLDDVGALYAKALASWHH
;
A
#
# COMPACT_ATOMS: atom_id res chain seq x y z
N MET A 1 45.10 -10.68 -12.72
CA MET A 1 43.82 -11.04 -13.39
C MET A 1 42.90 -11.57 -12.30
N VAL A 2 42.08 -10.70 -11.71
CA VAL A 2 41.30 -11.05 -10.51
C VAL A 2 40.06 -11.82 -10.97
N TRP A 3 40.13 -13.14 -10.89
CA TRP A 3 38.95 -14.00 -11.00
C TRP A 3 38.01 -13.68 -9.84
N SER A 4 36.77 -13.29 -10.14
CA SER A 4 35.79 -13.01 -9.08
C SER A 4 35.33 -14.34 -8.47
N GLU A 5 35.27 -14.42 -7.14
CA GLU A 5 34.78 -15.56 -6.33
C GLU A 5 33.48 -16.20 -6.88
N ARG A 6 32.60 -15.37 -7.45
CA ARG A 6 31.35 -15.80 -8.09
C ARG A 6 31.53 -16.66 -9.35
N ASN A 7 32.60 -16.47 -10.10
CA ASN A 7 32.90 -17.26 -11.29
C ASN A 7 33.42 -18.65 -10.90
N GLU A 8 34.20 -18.74 -9.81
CA GLU A 8 34.69 -20.03 -9.30
C GLU A 8 33.55 -20.88 -8.75
N GLN A 9 32.62 -20.27 -8.00
CA GLN A 9 31.39 -20.93 -7.55
C GLN A 9 30.59 -21.46 -8.74
N ARG A 10 30.40 -20.65 -9.79
CA ARG A 10 29.59 -21.08 -10.93
C ARG A 10 30.27 -22.17 -11.76
N LEU A 11 31.58 -22.12 -11.93
CA LEU A 11 32.33 -23.19 -12.59
C LEU A 11 32.21 -24.51 -11.82
N ALA A 12 32.35 -24.49 -10.49
CA ALA A 12 32.19 -25.69 -9.67
C ALA A 12 30.82 -26.38 -9.87
N VAL A 13 29.75 -25.60 -9.99
CA VAL A 13 28.40 -26.10 -10.29
C VAL A 13 28.29 -26.64 -11.71
N LEU A 14 28.82 -25.90 -12.71
CA LEU A 14 28.78 -26.32 -14.12
C LEU A 14 29.58 -27.61 -14.36
N ASP A 15 30.72 -27.75 -13.70
CA ASP A 15 31.58 -28.92 -13.77
C ASP A 15 31.05 -30.08 -12.91
N GLN A 16 29.96 -29.86 -12.16
CA GLN A 16 29.35 -30.81 -11.22
C GLN A 16 30.35 -31.37 -10.18
N ASP A 17 31.38 -30.58 -9.85
CA ASP A 17 32.44 -30.97 -8.93
C ASP A 17 31.97 -30.75 -7.47
N VAL A 18 31.66 -31.87 -6.81
CA VAL A 18 31.15 -31.89 -5.43
C VAL A 18 32.13 -31.25 -4.45
N GLU A 19 33.43 -31.52 -4.57
CA GLU A 19 34.44 -30.99 -3.66
C GLU A 19 34.65 -29.49 -3.89
N ALA A 20 34.68 -29.08 -5.16
CA ALA A 20 34.76 -27.66 -5.51
C ALA A 20 33.52 -26.89 -5.07
N ILE A 21 32.31 -27.47 -5.16
CA ILE A 21 31.07 -26.85 -4.68
C ILE A 21 31.18 -26.58 -3.18
N VAL A 22 31.52 -27.59 -2.37
CA VAL A 22 31.67 -27.40 -0.92
C VAL A 22 32.72 -26.35 -0.63
N ARG A 23 33.91 -26.42 -1.22
CA ARG A 23 35.00 -25.47 -0.98
C ARG A 23 34.61 -24.03 -1.32
N THR A 24 33.92 -23.80 -2.44
CA THR A 24 33.61 -22.46 -2.94
C THR A 24 32.35 -21.85 -2.32
N HIS A 25 31.36 -22.67 -1.94
CA HIS A 25 30.08 -22.20 -1.40
C HIS A 25 30.07 -22.19 0.14
N LEU A 26 30.75 -23.12 0.81
CA LEU A 26 30.78 -23.19 2.27
C LEU A 26 31.64 -22.10 2.93
N ARG A 27 32.67 -21.61 2.22
CA ARG A 27 33.62 -20.60 2.70
C ARG A 27 34.25 -20.99 4.04
N ASP A 28 34.09 -20.18 5.10
CA ASP A 28 34.64 -20.49 6.44
C ASP A 28 33.72 -21.37 7.31
N GLY A 29 32.53 -21.73 6.81
CA GLY A 29 31.61 -22.63 7.48
C GLY A 29 31.00 -22.09 8.77
N LYS A 30 31.08 -20.78 9.07
CA LYS A 30 30.49 -20.22 10.31
C LYS A 30 29.09 -19.62 10.12
N VAL A 31 28.53 -19.68 8.92
CA VAL A 31 27.25 -19.02 8.58
C VAL A 31 26.29 -20.02 7.94
N ALA A 32 25.09 -20.16 8.51
CA ALA A 32 24.06 -21.09 8.02
C ALA A 32 23.66 -20.85 6.55
N ALA A 33 23.65 -19.59 6.10
CA ALA A 33 23.37 -19.23 4.71
C ALA A 33 24.32 -19.90 3.70
N TRP A 34 25.57 -20.17 4.09
CA TRP A 34 26.53 -20.82 3.18
C TRP A 34 26.28 -22.33 3.07
N TYR A 35 25.73 -22.96 4.11
CA TYR A 35 25.27 -24.34 4.03
C TYR A 35 24.02 -24.44 3.14
N GLU A 36 23.15 -23.43 3.19
CA GLU A 36 22.03 -23.30 2.24
C GLU A 36 22.52 -23.10 0.80
N ASP A 37 23.55 -22.28 0.58
CA ASP A 37 24.17 -22.09 -0.74
C ASP A 37 24.76 -23.40 -1.29
N VAL A 38 25.42 -24.20 -0.45
CA VAL A 38 25.90 -25.54 -0.81
C VAL A 38 24.74 -26.48 -1.16
N ALA A 39 23.66 -26.46 -0.37
CA ALA A 39 22.48 -27.28 -0.62
C ALA A 39 21.80 -26.95 -1.95
N GLN A 40 21.67 -25.65 -2.27
CA GLN A 40 21.13 -25.18 -3.56
C GLN A 40 22.02 -25.58 -4.74
N ALA A 41 23.34 -25.53 -4.59
CA ALA A 41 24.27 -26.01 -5.61
C ALA A 41 24.10 -27.52 -5.87
N PHE A 42 23.89 -28.33 -4.83
CA PHE A 42 23.62 -29.76 -4.99
C PHE A 42 22.25 -30.07 -5.59
N ASP A 43 21.22 -29.30 -5.25
CA ASP A 43 19.90 -29.36 -5.89
C ASP A 43 20.04 -29.09 -7.41
N GLU A 44 20.78 -28.04 -7.79
CA GLU A 44 20.99 -27.67 -9.19
C GLU A 44 21.68 -28.75 -10.02
N ILE A 45 22.65 -29.49 -9.45
CA ILE A 45 23.35 -30.57 -10.16
C ILE A 45 22.66 -31.94 -10.04
N GLY A 46 21.45 -32.00 -9.49
CA GLY A 46 20.70 -33.25 -9.40
C GLY A 46 21.11 -34.17 -8.25
N ARG A 47 21.97 -33.72 -7.32
CA ARG A 47 22.49 -34.53 -6.19
C ARG A 47 21.61 -34.39 -4.95
N MET A 48 20.40 -34.93 -5.03
CA MET A 48 19.33 -34.73 -4.04
C MET A 48 19.69 -35.17 -2.62
N ASP A 49 20.38 -36.30 -2.45
CA ASP A 49 20.78 -36.77 -1.13
C ASP A 49 21.72 -35.78 -0.42
N LEU A 50 22.65 -35.19 -1.19
CA LEU A 50 23.55 -34.16 -0.68
C LEU A 50 22.81 -32.84 -0.44
N ALA A 51 21.90 -32.45 -1.33
CA ALA A 51 21.09 -31.25 -1.15
C ALA A 51 20.29 -31.29 0.15
N ILE A 52 19.63 -32.44 0.43
CA ILE A 52 18.86 -32.66 1.66
C ILE A 52 19.76 -32.62 2.89
N GLU A 53 20.91 -33.31 2.85
CA GLU A 53 21.86 -33.35 3.97
C GLU A 53 22.39 -31.95 4.31
N TRP A 54 22.80 -31.18 3.30
CA TRP A 54 23.36 -29.84 3.51
C TRP A 54 22.29 -28.82 3.94
N ALA A 55 21.05 -28.96 3.46
CA ALA A 55 19.93 -28.17 3.95
C ALA A 55 19.61 -28.47 5.42
N TRP A 56 19.68 -29.74 5.83
CA TRP A 56 19.55 -30.12 7.24
C TRP A 56 20.70 -29.56 8.10
N ARG A 57 21.96 -29.63 7.63
CA ARG A 57 23.11 -29.04 8.33
C ARG A 57 22.97 -27.53 8.51
N ALA A 58 22.42 -26.83 7.52
CA ALA A 58 22.10 -25.40 7.61
C ALA A 58 21.09 -25.11 8.73
N ASN A 59 20.13 -25.99 8.93
CA ASN A 59 19.15 -25.92 10.01
C ASN A 59 19.79 -26.10 11.40
N GLU A 60 20.89 -26.88 11.52
CA GLU A 60 21.51 -27.22 12.81
C GLU A 60 22.27 -26.05 13.51
N PHE A 61 22.68 -25.00 12.80
CA PHE A 61 23.65 -23.99 13.30
C PHE A 61 23.26 -23.21 14.58
N ASP A 62 22.07 -22.60 14.65
CA ASP A 62 21.62 -21.76 15.78
C ASP A 62 20.08 -21.60 15.76
N CYS A 63 19.46 -20.89 16.70
CA CYS A 63 18.01 -20.69 16.79
C CYS A 63 17.50 -19.37 16.13
N GLY A 64 18.33 -18.70 15.31
CA GLY A 64 17.96 -17.45 14.64
C GLY A 64 16.99 -17.58 13.44
N GLN A 65 16.31 -16.50 13.07
CA GLN A 65 15.35 -16.45 11.94
C GLN A 65 15.94 -16.81 10.56
N GLN A 66 17.25 -16.65 10.36
CA GLN A 66 17.93 -17.08 9.13
C GLN A 66 17.87 -18.60 8.96
N ASN A 67 17.87 -19.35 10.08
CA ASN A 67 17.87 -20.81 10.07
C ASN A 67 16.47 -21.38 9.83
N GLN A 68 15.42 -20.62 10.16
CA GLN A 68 14.04 -20.97 9.80
C GLN A 68 13.83 -21.02 8.27
N LYS A 69 14.52 -20.17 7.49
CA LYS A 69 14.47 -20.20 6.03
C LYS A 69 15.15 -21.45 5.47
N ALA A 70 16.35 -21.77 5.97
CA ALA A 70 17.07 -23.00 5.61
C ALA A 70 16.25 -24.25 5.95
N GLY A 71 15.61 -24.27 7.13
CA GLY A 71 14.72 -25.35 7.51
C GLY A 71 13.46 -25.47 6.63
N ASN A 72 12.90 -24.35 6.17
CA ASN A 72 11.81 -24.38 5.18
C ASN A 72 12.28 -24.94 3.82
N TYR A 73 13.50 -24.61 3.40
CA TYR A 73 14.11 -25.17 2.19
C TYR A 73 14.35 -26.67 2.32
N TRP A 74 14.84 -27.13 3.48
CA TRP A 74 14.96 -28.55 3.79
C TRP A 74 13.60 -29.29 3.72
N CYS A 75 12.55 -28.77 4.35
CA CYS A 75 11.21 -29.36 4.25
C CYS A 75 10.68 -29.38 2.81
N ARG A 76 10.99 -28.38 1.98
CA ARG A 76 10.63 -28.38 0.56
C ARG A 76 11.30 -29.55 -0.18
N LEU A 77 12.61 -29.74 0.00
CA LEU A 77 13.34 -30.85 -0.61
C LEU A 77 12.79 -32.21 -0.15
N LEU A 78 12.44 -32.35 1.13
CA LEU A 78 11.81 -33.56 1.63
C LEU A 78 10.42 -33.78 1.02
N ALA A 79 9.58 -32.75 0.91
CA ALA A 79 8.27 -32.88 0.29
C ALA A 79 8.35 -33.37 -1.17
N GLU A 80 9.35 -32.91 -1.92
CA GLU A 80 9.55 -33.26 -3.32
C GLU A 80 10.19 -34.64 -3.52
N HIS A 81 11.18 -35.00 -2.70
CA HIS A 81 12.03 -36.17 -2.94
C HIS A 81 11.94 -37.27 -1.90
N ARG A 82 11.51 -36.97 -0.67
CA ARG A 82 11.43 -37.91 0.46
C ARG A 82 10.23 -37.60 1.38
N PRO A 83 8.99 -37.68 0.87
CA PRO A 83 7.79 -37.24 1.60
C PRO A 83 7.58 -37.99 2.93
N GLN A 84 8.07 -39.22 3.04
CA GLN A 84 8.05 -40.02 4.27
C GLN A 84 8.86 -39.41 5.43
N GLU A 85 9.85 -38.55 5.15
CA GLU A 85 10.68 -37.87 6.14
C GLU A 85 10.16 -36.46 6.49
N LEU A 86 9.16 -35.95 5.74
CA LEU A 86 8.66 -34.58 5.87
C LEU A 86 8.01 -34.31 7.23
N LEU A 87 7.13 -35.18 7.69
CA LEU A 87 6.40 -34.98 8.95
C LEU A 87 7.35 -34.91 10.16
N PRO A 88 8.32 -35.84 10.34
CA PRO A 88 9.37 -35.70 11.35
C PRO A 88 10.17 -34.39 11.25
N ALA A 89 10.45 -33.92 10.03
CA ALA A 89 11.14 -32.65 9.82
C ALA A 89 10.29 -31.44 10.23
N ARG A 90 8.98 -31.45 9.94
CA ARG A 90 8.04 -30.40 10.38
C ARG A 90 7.90 -30.35 11.89
N LEU A 91 7.89 -31.49 12.56
CA LEU A 91 7.93 -31.56 14.02
C LEU A 91 9.21 -30.93 14.58
N THR A 92 10.36 -31.24 14.00
CA THR A 92 11.65 -30.62 14.36
C THR A 92 11.61 -29.10 14.18
N MET A 93 11.10 -28.62 13.04
CA MET A 93 10.95 -27.19 12.74
C MET A 93 10.04 -26.48 13.74
N PHE A 94 8.89 -27.08 14.06
CA PHE A 94 7.94 -26.52 15.00
C PHE A 94 8.50 -26.46 16.42
N ARG A 95 9.14 -27.54 16.91
CA ARG A 95 9.75 -27.59 18.25
C ARG A 95 10.84 -26.54 18.41
N ARG A 96 11.65 -26.32 17.37
CA ARG A 96 12.76 -25.35 17.38
C ARG A 96 12.27 -23.90 17.27
N TRP A 97 11.24 -23.66 16.47
CA TRP A 97 10.60 -22.35 16.32
C TRP A 97 9.08 -22.42 16.48
N PRO A 98 8.56 -22.54 17.71
CA PRO A 98 7.13 -22.58 17.92
C PRO A 98 6.49 -21.25 17.51
N SER A 99 5.68 -21.28 16.45
CA SER A 99 4.95 -20.13 15.92
C SER A 99 3.69 -20.59 15.21
N SER A 100 2.77 -19.66 14.95
CA SER A 100 1.58 -19.89 14.15
C SER A 100 1.93 -20.42 12.76
N SER A 101 2.99 -19.89 12.13
CA SER A 101 3.42 -20.30 10.80
C SER A 101 4.01 -21.71 10.72
N THR A 102 4.82 -22.11 11.71
CA THR A 102 5.42 -23.45 11.78
C THR A 102 4.40 -24.50 12.21
N ALA A 103 3.46 -24.14 13.09
CA ALA A 103 2.31 -24.97 13.44
C ALA A 103 1.39 -25.18 12.23
N ALA A 104 1.13 -24.14 11.42
CA ALA A 104 0.32 -24.26 10.21
C ALA A 104 0.95 -25.21 9.17
N ALA A 105 2.27 -25.10 8.97
CA ALA A 105 3.00 -26.02 8.09
C ALA A 105 2.97 -27.46 8.60
N LEU A 106 3.11 -27.67 9.91
CA LEU A 106 2.98 -28.98 10.54
C LEU A 106 1.55 -29.54 10.40
N HIS A 107 0.53 -28.73 10.66
CA HIS A 107 -0.87 -29.13 10.52
C HIS A 107 -1.19 -29.59 9.10
N LEU A 108 -0.74 -28.84 8.10
CA LEU A 108 -0.92 -29.18 6.69
C LEU A 108 -0.31 -30.54 6.36
N ASP A 109 0.95 -30.77 6.74
CA ASP A 109 1.69 -31.97 6.35
C ASP A 109 1.37 -33.19 7.24
N ALA A 110 0.86 -32.99 8.46
CA ALA A 110 0.38 -34.06 9.33
C ALA A 110 -0.93 -34.68 8.84
N GLY A 111 -1.81 -33.89 8.19
CA GLY A 111 -3.08 -34.37 7.66
C GLY A 111 -3.89 -35.16 8.69
N GLN A 112 -4.13 -36.44 8.42
CA GLN A 112 -4.89 -37.33 9.32
C GLN A 112 -4.18 -37.61 10.65
N ALA A 113 -2.85 -37.55 10.69
CA ALA A 113 -2.05 -37.76 11.90
C ALA A 113 -2.02 -36.53 12.83
N TRP A 114 -2.66 -35.41 12.43
CA TRP A 114 -2.66 -34.17 13.22
C TRP A 114 -3.10 -34.37 14.68
N GLN A 115 -4.08 -35.25 14.91
CA GLN A 115 -4.60 -35.51 16.26
C GLN A 115 -3.53 -36.04 17.24
N GLU A 116 -2.50 -36.71 16.73
CA GLU A 116 -1.37 -37.20 17.54
C GLU A 116 -0.43 -36.08 18.00
N HIS A 117 -0.51 -34.90 17.37
CA HIS A 117 0.39 -33.76 17.61
C HIS A 117 -0.32 -32.52 18.15
N ALA A 118 -1.66 -32.48 18.07
CA ALA A 118 -2.47 -31.32 18.44
C ALA A 118 -2.23 -30.85 19.88
N ASP A 119 -2.10 -31.78 20.83
CA ASP A 119 -1.84 -31.48 22.24
C ASP A 119 -0.44 -30.88 22.44
N GLU A 120 0.58 -31.43 21.78
CA GLU A 120 1.95 -30.91 21.85
C GLU A 120 2.03 -29.50 21.26
N VAL A 121 1.38 -29.26 20.11
CA VAL A 121 1.36 -27.95 19.47
C VAL A 121 0.65 -26.92 20.34
N SER A 122 -0.52 -27.28 20.88
CA SER A 122 -1.28 -26.42 21.78
C SER A 122 -0.47 -26.09 23.04
N PHE A 123 0.20 -27.08 23.62
CA PHE A 123 1.06 -26.89 24.78
C PHE A 123 2.23 -25.94 24.50
N LEU A 124 2.98 -26.15 23.41
CA LEU A 124 4.14 -25.30 23.08
C LEU A 124 3.72 -23.87 22.71
N LEU A 125 2.60 -23.69 22.01
CA LEU A 125 2.06 -22.37 21.67
C LEU A 125 1.42 -21.65 22.86
N SER A 126 1.03 -22.35 23.94
CA SER A 126 0.41 -21.71 25.12
C SER A 126 1.27 -20.61 25.75
N SER A 127 2.60 -20.75 25.65
CA SER A 127 3.58 -19.75 26.09
C SER A 127 3.69 -18.52 25.17
N ARG A 128 3.03 -18.56 23.99
CA ARG A 128 3.06 -17.54 22.94
C ARG A 128 1.62 -17.17 22.52
N PRO A 129 0.91 -16.34 23.30
CA PRO A 129 -0.51 -16.07 23.10
C PRO A 129 -0.87 -15.57 21.69
N ARG A 130 -0.01 -14.73 21.11
CA ARG A 130 -0.17 -14.24 19.73
C ARG A 130 -0.25 -15.39 18.73
N ASP A 131 0.72 -16.30 18.78
CA ASP A 131 0.82 -17.42 17.86
C ASP A 131 -0.23 -18.49 18.11
N ALA A 132 -0.59 -18.77 19.37
CA ALA A 132 -1.69 -19.65 19.72
C ALA A 132 -3.01 -19.18 19.10
N VAL A 133 -3.34 -17.89 19.27
CA VAL A 133 -4.58 -17.31 18.73
C VAL A 133 -4.57 -17.31 17.21
N LEU A 134 -3.47 -16.87 16.58
CA LEU A 134 -3.37 -16.82 15.12
C LEU A 134 -3.44 -18.21 14.48
N PHE A 135 -2.82 -19.22 15.10
CA PHE A 135 -2.89 -20.60 14.61
C PHE A 135 -4.33 -21.13 14.62
N VAL A 136 -5.01 -21.02 15.76
CA VAL A 136 -6.40 -21.49 15.89
C VAL A 136 -7.33 -20.70 14.97
N LEU A 137 -7.15 -19.38 14.88
CA LEU A 137 -8.01 -18.52 14.07
C LEU A 137 -7.83 -18.71 12.55
N LEU A 138 -6.58 -18.77 12.09
CA LEU A 138 -6.27 -18.72 10.65
C LEU A 138 -6.00 -20.09 10.04
N THR A 139 -5.58 -21.08 10.83
CA THR A 139 -5.27 -22.43 10.33
C THR A 139 -6.39 -23.42 10.65
N LEU A 140 -6.84 -23.44 11.92
CA LEU A 140 -7.95 -24.31 12.31
C LEU A 140 -9.32 -23.69 11.98
N GLU A 141 -9.34 -22.41 11.59
CA GLU A 141 -10.54 -21.63 11.28
C GLU A 141 -11.59 -21.63 12.41
N ASP A 142 -11.17 -21.84 13.65
CA ASP A 142 -12.03 -21.92 14.82
C ASP A 142 -12.02 -20.60 15.60
N ALA A 143 -12.90 -19.68 15.19
CA ALA A 143 -13.04 -18.39 15.85
C ALA A 143 -13.48 -18.51 17.33
N GLN A 144 -14.22 -19.57 17.70
CA GLN A 144 -14.71 -19.74 19.06
C GLN A 144 -13.61 -20.19 20.02
N THR A 145 -12.80 -21.16 19.61
CA THR A 145 -11.63 -21.57 20.38
C THR A 145 -10.59 -20.47 20.39
N ALA A 146 -10.32 -19.79 19.27
CA ALA A 146 -9.41 -18.65 19.23
C ALA A 146 -9.84 -17.53 20.19
N TRP A 147 -11.16 -17.27 20.30
CA TRP A 147 -11.70 -16.31 21.25
C TRP A 147 -11.43 -16.71 22.70
N ARG A 148 -11.64 -17.97 23.09
CA ARG A 148 -11.30 -18.47 24.44
C ARG A 148 -9.80 -18.40 24.69
N THR A 149 -9.00 -18.89 23.74
CA THR A 149 -7.53 -18.88 23.81
C THR A 149 -7.00 -17.46 23.96
N ALA A 150 -7.61 -16.43 23.36
CA ALA A 150 -7.17 -15.05 23.55
C ALA A 150 -7.39 -14.49 24.97
N HIS A 151 -8.27 -15.12 25.76
CA HIS A 151 -8.60 -14.72 27.12
C HIS A 151 -7.86 -15.55 28.20
N GLU A 152 -7.37 -16.75 27.89
CA GLU A 152 -6.77 -17.66 28.88
C GLU A 152 -5.27 -17.40 29.18
N PRO A 153 -4.49 -16.83 28.26
CA PRO A 153 -3.32 -16.01 28.55
C PRO A 153 -3.48 -14.66 27.83
N GLY A 154 -3.88 -13.62 28.57
CA GLY A 154 -4.38 -12.36 28.01
C GLY A 154 -3.54 -11.79 26.85
N LEU A 155 -4.04 -11.93 25.62
CA LEU A 155 -3.45 -11.36 24.42
C LEU A 155 -3.46 -9.82 24.52
N THR A 156 -2.33 -9.18 24.20
CA THR A 156 -2.19 -7.71 24.22
C THR A 156 -2.07 -7.08 22.83
N ASP A 157 -1.74 -7.88 21.82
CA ASP A 157 -1.55 -7.48 20.42
C ASP A 157 -2.85 -6.94 19.79
N GLY A 158 -2.91 -5.62 19.60
CA GLY A 158 -4.10 -4.95 19.04
C GLY A 158 -4.44 -5.37 17.60
N ASP A 159 -3.44 -5.72 16.80
CA ASP A 159 -3.62 -6.19 15.42
C ASP A 159 -4.26 -7.59 15.37
N VAL A 160 -3.85 -8.50 16.26
CA VAL A 160 -4.46 -9.83 16.36
C VAL A 160 -5.88 -9.75 16.90
N TRP A 161 -6.14 -8.85 17.86
CA TRP A 161 -7.50 -8.58 18.30
C TRP A 161 -8.41 -8.05 17.18
N ASP A 162 -7.88 -7.26 16.25
CA ASP A 162 -8.67 -6.77 15.12
C ASP A 162 -9.12 -7.88 14.18
N GLU A 163 -8.24 -8.84 13.87
CA GLU A 163 -8.61 -10.01 13.07
C GLU A 163 -9.58 -10.92 13.82
N LEU A 164 -9.34 -11.17 15.10
CA LEU A 164 -10.21 -11.99 15.93
C LEU A 164 -11.61 -11.38 16.08
N ILE A 165 -11.73 -10.07 16.27
CA ILE A 165 -13.02 -9.38 16.34
C ILE A 165 -13.80 -9.54 15.02
N LYS A 166 -13.13 -9.38 13.86
CA LYS A 166 -13.80 -9.52 12.55
C LYS A 166 -14.39 -10.91 12.37
N ALA A 167 -13.66 -11.95 12.81
CA ALA A 167 -14.12 -13.33 12.71
C ALA A 167 -15.21 -13.64 13.75
N TYR A 168 -14.98 -13.30 15.02
CA TYR A 168 -15.86 -13.66 16.13
C TYR A 168 -17.15 -12.85 16.19
N ALA A 169 -17.17 -11.61 15.68
CA ALA A 169 -18.39 -10.79 15.60
C ALA A 169 -19.49 -11.43 14.72
N LYS A 170 -19.14 -12.40 13.87
CA LYS A 170 -20.11 -13.19 13.10
C LYS A 170 -20.85 -14.22 13.98
N LEU A 171 -20.22 -14.67 15.06
CA LEU A 171 -20.77 -15.67 15.99
C LEU A 171 -21.51 -14.98 17.14
N ASP A 172 -20.87 -14.01 17.80
CA ASP A 172 -21.48 -13.20 18.85
C ASP A 172 -21.10 -11.72 18.67
N PRO A 173 -21.96 -10.95 17.98
CA PRO A 173 -21.75 -9.52 17.75
C PRO A 173 -21.67 -8.67 19.04
N LEU A 174 -22.26 -9.14 20.15
CA LEU A 174 -22.31 -8.39 21.40
C LEU A 174 -21.13 -8.68 22.31
N ALA A 175 -20.57 -9.89 22.26
CA ALA A 175 -19.37 -10.26 23.01
C ALA A 175 -18.15 -9.39 22.64
N VAL A 176 -18.03 -8.98 21.37
CA VAL A 176 -16.89 -8.16 20.91
C VAL A 176 -16.91 -6.71 21.44
N LEU A 177 -18.02 -6.23 22.00
CA LEU A 177 -18.16 -4.88 22.52
C LEU A 177 -17.18 -4.58 23.67
N SER A 178 -16.93 -5.55 24.55
CA SER A 178 -16.00 -5.40 25.68
C SER A 178 -14.55 -5.23 25.20
N VAL A 179 -14.17 -5.94 24.14
CA VAL A 179 -12.84 -5.84 23.54
C VAL A 179 -12.68 -4.52 22.78
N HIS A 180 -13.69 -4.11 22.00
CA HIS A 180 -13.70 -2.79 21.38
C HIS A 180 -13.52 -1.66 22.40
N ARG A 181 -14.19 -1.75 23.56
CA ARG A 181 -14.03 -0.81 24.68
C ARG A 181 -12.58 -0.76 25.16
N ARG A 182 -11.96 -1.90 25.45
CA ARG A 182 -10.56 -1.99 25.91
C ARG A 182 -9.59 -1.38 24.89
N LEU A 183 -9.76 -1.69 23.60
CA LEU A 183 -8.92 -1.14 22.54
C LEU A 183 -9.09 0.38 22.39
N VAL A 184 -10.32 0.90 22.51
CA VAL A 184 -10.57 2.35 22.54
C VAL A 184 -9.84 3.01 23.71
N GLN A 185 -9.91 2.43 24.91
CA GLN A 185 -9.20 2.96 26.07
C GLN A 185 -7.68 2.97 25.86
N GLY A 186 -7.12 1.91 25.27
CA GLY A 186 -5.70 1.83 24.92
C GLY A 186 -5.27 2.90 23.91
N GLU A 187 -6.05 3.12 22.85
CA GLU A 187 -5.78 4.18 21.86
C GLU A 187 -5.84 5.57 22.49
N LEU A 188 -6.69 5.80 23.49
CA LEU A 188 -6.83 7.10 24.16
C LEU A 188 -5.71 7.42 25.17
N VAL A 189 -4.83 6.47 25.49
CA VAL A 189 -3.65 6.70 26.34
C VAL A 189 -2.66 7.64 25.65
N ALA A 190 -2.44 7.48 24.34
CA ALA A 190 -1.51 8.29 23.56
C ALA A 190 -2.20 9.52 22.93
N ALA A 191 -1.55 10.68 22.98
CA ALA A 191 -2.06 11.89 22.34
C ALA A 191 -1.66 11.94 20.86
N GLY A 192 -2.63 11.82 19.94
CA GLY A 192 -2.37 11.91 18.50
C GLY A 192 -3.63 11.81 17.65
N ALA A 193 -3.67 12.53 16.52
CA ALA A 193 -4.84 12.56 15.64
C ALA A 193 -5.16 11.19 15.01
N GLU A 194 -4.16 10.32 14.86
CA GLU A 194 -4.35 8.95 14.38
C GLU A 194 -5.08 8.07 15.40
N HIS A 195 -4.63 8.08 16.66
CA HIS A 195 -5.26 7.35 17.75
C HIS A 195 -6.72 7.76 17.96
N TYR A 196 -7.02 9.05 17.85
CA TYR A 196 -8.42 9.54 17.91
C TYR A 196 -9.28 9.05 16.75
N ARG A 197 -8.73 8.98 15.53
CA ARG A 197 -9.47 8.41 14.39
C ARG A 197 -9.76 6.92 14.58
N ARG A 198 -8.78 6.15 15.07
CA ARG A 198 -8.95 4.72 15.37
C ARG A 198 -10.00 4.50 16.47
N ALA A 199 -9.92 5.25 17.56
CA ALA A 199 -10.90 5.24 18.64
C ALA A 199 -12.31 5.60 18.13
N ALA A 200 -12.46 6.67 17.34
CA ALA A 200 -13.74 7.10 16.80
C ALA A 200 -14.39 6.05 15.89
N ARG A 201 -13.61 5.39 15.01
CA ARG A 201 -14.10 4.28 14.17
C ARG A 201 -14.62 3.13 15.03
N ARG A 202 -13.87 2.72 16.07
CA ARG A 202 -14.29 1.64 16.99
C ARG A 202 -15.57 2.00 17.74
N LEU A 203 -15.71 3.24 18.22
CA LEU A 203 -16.94 3.72 18.86
C LEU A 203 -18.15 3.70 17.91
N ALA A 204 -17.94 4.05 16.64
CA ALA A 204 -18.99 3.95 15.61
C ALA A 204 -19.41 2.49 15.38
N THR A 205 -18.45 1.56 15.30
CA THR A 205 -18.73 0.12 15.21
C THR A 205 -19.47 -0.39 16.44
N MET A 206 -19.06 -0.01 17.66
CA MET A 206 -19.75 -0.39 18.90
C MET A 206 -21.22 0.07 18.89
N ARG A 207 -21.50 1.30 18.45
CA ARG A 207 -22.89 1.78 18.29
C ARG A 207 -23.68 0.93 17.31
N LYS A 208 -23.10 0.61 16.16
CA LYS A 208 -23.75 -0.21 15.14
C LYS A 208 -24.10 -1.60 15.67
N LEU A 209 -23.18 -2.22 16.42
CA LEU A 209 -23.38 -3.56 17.00
C LEU A 209 -24.39 -3.56 18.16
N ALA A 210 -24.44 -2.49 18.95
CA ALA A 210 -25.32 -2.39 20.11
C ALA A 210 -26.73 -1.85 19.81
N ALA A 211 -26.95 -1.22 18.64
CA ALA A 211 -28.23 -0.60 18.27
C ALA A 211 -29.38 -1.62 18.29
N GLY A 212 -30.46 -1.30 19.01
CA GLY A 212 -31.63 -2.16 19.16
C GLY A 212 -31.43 -3.34 20.11
N THR A 213 -30.33 -3.37 20.87
CA THR A 213 -30.02 -4.44 21.84
C THR A 213 -30.00 -3.92 23.27
N ASN A 214 -30.00 -4.82 24.26
CA ASN A 214 -29.88 -4.45 25.68
C ASN A 214 -28.51 -3.82 26.05
N LYS A 215 -27.53 -3.80 25.12
CA LYS A 215 -26.23 -3.16 25.31
C LYS A 215 -26.15 -1.73 24.78
N GLU A 216 -27.21 -1.22 24.15
CA GLU A 216 -27.24 0.14 23.57
C GLU A 216 -26.94 1.23 24.61
N ALA A 217 -27.66 1.20 25.74
CA ALA A 217 -27.47 2.15 26.84
C ALA A 217 -26.04 2.12 27.43
N TYR A 218 -25.47 0.92 27.55
CA TYR A 218 -24.09 0.72 28.02
C TYR A 218 -23.05 1.34 27.08
N VAL A 219 -23.21 1.16 25.76
CA VAL A 219 -22.31 1.74 24.77
C VAL A 219 -22.44 3.27 24.73
N ASP A 220 -23.67 3.79 24.82
CA ASP A 220 -23.91 5.23 24.84
C ASP A 220 -23.37 5.92 26.10
N GLU A 221 -23.47 5.26 27.25
CA GLU A 221 -22.82 5.70 28.49
C GLU A 221 -21.30 5.69 28.35
N PHE A 222 -20.71 4.60 27.84
CA PHE A 222 -19.27 4.53 27.59
C PHE A 222 -18.80 5.58 26.57
N ILE A 223 -19.62 6.01 25.62
CA ILE A 223 -19.24 7.10 24.70
C ILE A 223 -19.33 8.47 25.39
N ARG A 224 -20.20 8.62 26.40
CA ARG A 224 -20.38 9.86 27.17
C ARG A 224 -19.20 10.11 28.11
N ASP A 225 -18.59 9.06 28.66
CA ASP A 225 -17.59 9.15 29.72
C ASP A 225 -16.20 9.69 29.24
N PRO A 226 -15.60 9.23 28.12
CA PRO A 226 -14.41 9.84 27.51
C PRO A 226 -14.64 11.27 27.05
N ARG A 227 -15.89 11.62 26.65
CA ARG A 227 -16.25 13.00 26.32
C ARG A 227 -16.20 13.89 27.56
N ALA A 228 -16.57 13.37 28.72
CA ALA A 228 -16.50 14.12 29.98
C ALA A 228 -15.06 14.24 30.52
N ALA A 229 -14.25 13.17 30.40
CA ALA A 229 -12.86 13.15 30.84
C ALA A 229 -11.89 13.94 29.92
N HIS A 230 -12.22 14.09 28.64
CA HIS A 230 -11.38 14.79 27.65
C HIS A 230 -11.99 16.08 27.08
N LYS A 231 -12.90 16.74 27.81
CA LYS A 231 -13.56 18.02 27.43
C LYS A 231 -12.61 19.14 26.94
N ARG A 232 -11.33 19.10 27.31
CA ARG A 232 -10.30 20.07 26.88
C ARG A 232 -9.64 19.72 25.52
N ARG A 233 -10.14 18.71 24.79
CA ARG A 233 -9.57 18.23 23.52
C ARG A 233 -10.64 18.29 22.39
N PRO A 234 -10.76 19.42 21.66
CA PRO A 234 -11.86 19.70 20.73
C PRO A 234 -12.07 18.66 19.60
N ARG A 235 -11.00 17.97 19.18
CA ARG A 235 -11.06 16.98 18.08
C ARG A 235 -11.83 15.70 18.43
N LEU A 236 -11.83 15.28 19.69
CA LEU A 236 -12.57 14.09 20.14
C LEU A 236 -14.09 14.35 20.16
N GLU A 237 -14.49 15.56 20.57
CA GLU A 237 -15.90 15.97 20.60
C GLU A 237 -16.50 16.13 19.20
N ALA A 238 -15.74 16.69 18.26
CA ALA A 238 -16.20 16.88 16.88
C ALA A 238 -16.40 15.55 16.12
N MET A 239 -15.52 14.56 16.33
CA MET A 239 -15.58 13.27 15.62
C MET A 239 -16.62 12.29 16.19
N ALA A 240 -17.04 12.45 17.45
CA ALA A 240 -17.94 11.50 18.09
C ALA A 240 -19.44 11.85 17.93
N ARG A 241 -19.80 13.03 17.42
CA ARG A 241 -21.21 13.50 17.32
C ARG A 241 -22.08 12.51 16.52
N PRO A 242 -23.22 12.05 17.06
CA PRO A 242 -24.24 11.43 16.22
C PRO A 242 -24.88 12.50 15.33
N CYS A 243 -25.26 12.13 14.11
CA CYS A 243 -26.20 12.91 13.32
C CYS A 243 -27.54 12.91 14.07
N ALA A 244 -27.91 14.03 14.67
CA ALA A 244 -29.12 14.11 15.48
C ALA A 244 -30.36 14.20 14.56
N ALA A 245 -31.04 13.07 14.39
CA ALA A 245 -32.43 13.03 13.95
C ALA A 245 -33.21 12.08 14.87
N ARG A 246 -33.70 12.63 15.98
CA ARG A 246 -34.94 12.27 16.72
C ARG A 246 -34.86 12.89 18.11
N CYS A 247 -35.66 13.93 18.34
CA CYS A 247 -36.02 14.37 19.67
C CYS A 247 -37.34 13.69 20.02
N PRO A 248 -37.42 12.84 21.06
CA PRO A 248 -38.67 12.29 21.54
C PRO A 248 -39.07 13.01 22.81
N THR A 249 -39.77 14.15 22.71
CA THR A 249 -40.70 14.61 23.75
C THR A 249 -41.58 15.71 23.19
N GLY A 250 -42.86 15.39 22.99
CA GLY A 250 -43.90 16.41 23.03
C GLY A 250 -43.99 16.94 24.46
N CYS A 251 -43.67 18.21 24.65
CA CYS A 251 -44.14 18.92 25.83
C CYS A 251 -44.53 20.34 25.43
N SER A 252 -45.82 20.57 25.56
CA SER A 252 -46.56 21.81 25.33
C SER A 252 -46.03 22.95 26.20
N ARG A 253 -45.98 24.17 25.65
CA ARG A 253 -46.17 25.42 26.40
C ARG A 253 -46.44 26.59 25.46
N THR A 254 -47.73 26.83 25.25
CA THR A 254 -48.41 28.13 25.32
C THR A 254 -47.55 29.40 25.12
N ARG A 255 -47.79 30.12 24.02
CA ARG A 255 -47.60 31.58 23.99
C ARG A 255 -48.95 32.27 23.90
N SER A 256 -49.23 33.02 24.95
CA SER A 256 -50.36 33.90 25.18
C SER A 256 -50.36 35.12 24.24
N ARG A 257 -51.57 35.63 24.05
CA ARG A 257 -51.98 36.80 23.27
C ARG A 257 -51.66 38.14 23.97
N LEU A 258 -51.32 39.14 23.13
CA LEU A 258 -51.72 40.58 23.16
C LEU A 258 -51.07 41.55 24.20
N PRO A 259 -51.10 42.89 24.00
CA PRO A 259 -51.31 43.69 22.75
C PRO A 259 -50.48 45.00 22.57
N ALA A 260 -50.66 45.61 21.38
CA ALA A 260 -50.84 47.04 21.03
C ALA A 260 -49.65 48.01 20.70
N SER A 261 -49.56 48.31 19.39
CA SER A 261 -49.64 49.66 18.75
C SER A 261 -48.46 50.68 18.83
N PRO A 262 -48.38 51.72 17.96
CA PRO A 262 -48.54 51.73 16.49
C PRO A 262 -47.55 52.66 15.72
N SER A 263 -47.68 52.70 14.38
CA SER A 263 -47.20 53.72 13.41
C SER A 263 -45.74 53.58 12.93
N ARG A 264 -45.37 53.88 11.66
CA ARG A 264 -45.95 54.76 10.64
C ARG A 264 -45.36 54.43 9.24
N ALA A 265 -46.21 54.56 8.22
CA ALA A 265 -46.04 54.88 6.77
C ALA A 265 -44.64 54.74 6.10
N VAL A 266 -44.46 54.26 4.86
CA VAL A 266 -44.98 54.81 3.58
C VAL A 266 -44.75 53.77 2.45
N ARG A 267 -45.72 53.69 1.52
CA ARG A 267 -45.79 52.95 0.23
C ARG A 267 -45.34 53.87 -0.93
N PRO A 268 -45.41 53.52 -2.24
CA PRO A 268 -45.48 52.23 -2.96
C PRO A 268 -44.47 52.19 -4.14
N ALA A 269 -44.39 51.17 -4.98
CA ALA A 269 -45.08 51.04 -6.28
C ALA A 269 -44.31 49.97 -7.08
N SER A 270 -44.83 49.16 -7.99
CA SER A 270 -46.14 49.01 -8.62
C SER A 270 -46.01 47.76 -9.50
N GLY A 271 -46.99 46.85 -9.46
CA GLY A 271 -47.72 46.43 -10.66
C GLY A 271 -47.15 45.15 -11.26
N ALA A 272 -47.87 44.02 -11.22
CA ALA A 272 -48.94 43.68 -12.16
C ALA A 272 -48.44 42.44 -12.93
N LEU A 273 -49.16 41.35 -13.22
CA LEU A 273 -50.56 40.96 -13.17
C LEU A 273 -50.59 39.42 -13.31
N ARG A 274 -51.57 38.77 -12.66
CA ARG A 274 -52.47 37.69 -13.15
C ARG A 274 -51.83 36.41 -13.73
N SER A 275 -52.38 35.21 -13.64
CA SER A 275 -53.63 34.56 -13.17
C SER A 275 -53.43 33.08 -13.61
N ASN A 276 -53.98 32.02 -13.03
CA ASN A 276 -55.38 31.77 -12.77
C ASN A 276 -55.51 30.44 -12.01
N VAL A 277 -56.61 30.36 -11.28
CA VAL A 277 -57.09 29.29 -10.40
C VAL A 277 -57.91 28.26 -11.19
N LYS A 278 -57.96 27.00 -10.70
CA LYS A 278 -59.16 26.12 -10.53
C LYS A 278 -58.65 24.72 -10.15
N ASN A 279 -58.86 24.21 -8.93
CA ASN A 279 -60.08 23.83 -8.18
C ASN A 279 -60.31 22.31 -8.19
N ALA A 280 -60.59 21.82 -6.98
CA ALA A 280 -61.48 20.71 -6.61
C ALA A 280 -60.86 19.35 -6.23
N GLU A 281 -60.92 19.07 -4.92
CA GLU A 281 -60.97 17.77 -4.23
C GLU A 281 -62.33 17.04 -4.48
N PRO A 282 -62.72 15.92 -3.79
CA PRO A 282 -62.01 14.87 -3.01
C PRO A 282 -62.48 13.40 -3.28
N VAL A 283 -61.94 12.46 -2.50
CA VAL A 283 -62.59 11.26 -1.85
C VAL A 283 -62.12 9.83 -2.27
N SER A 284 -61.58 9.15 -1.23
CA SER A 284 -61.52 7.72 -0.85
C SER A 284 -60.99 6.62 -1.79
N ALA A 285 -60.01 5.84 -1.29
CA ALA A 285 -60.22 4.48 -0.79
C ALA A 285 -58.91 3.86 -0.28
N CYS A 286 -59.04 3.10 0.81
CA CYS A 286 -58.01 2.33 1.49
C CYS A 286 -57.52 1.15 0.63
N GLY A 287 -56.22 0.92 0.57
CA GLY A 287 -55.60 -0.26 -0.05
C GLY A 287 -54.11 -0.33 0.29
N ARG A 288 -53.65 -1.47 0.79
CA ARG A 288 -52.38 -1.66 1.49
C ARG A 288 -51.14 -1.77 0.57
N CYS A 289 -49.99 -1.49 1.19
CA CYS A 289 -48.66 -2.10 1.01
C CYS A 289 -47.62 -1.51 0.02
N PHE A 290 -46.37 -1.50 0.54
CA PHE A 290 -45.04 -1.46 -0.08
C PHE A 290 -44.42 -0.13 -0.55
N GLY A 291 -43.65 0.46 0.39
CA GLY A 291 -42.22 0.81 0.28
C GLY A 291 -41.67 1.48 -0.98
N ALA A 292 -41.25 2.75 -0.84
CA ALA A 292 -39.95 3.30 -1.25
C ALA A 292 -39.98 4.84 -1.15
N GLU A 293 -39.33 5.43 -0.12
CA GLU A 293 -39.10 6.88 -0.08
C GLU A 293 -37.72 7.21 -0.65
N CYS A 294 -37.76 7.82 -1.84
CA CYS A 294 -36.73 8.72 -2.35
C CYS A 294 -36.66 9.97 -1.46
N GLN A 295 -35.46 10.44 -1.10
CA GLN A 295 -35.28 11.83 -0.67
C GLN A 295 -34.03 12.45 -1.28
N GLN A 296 -34.24 13.58 -1.96
CA GLN A 296 -33.23 14.48 -2.50
C GLN A 296 -32.61 15.39 -1.42
N PRO A 297 -31.42 15.98 -1.65
CA PRO A 297 -30.67 16.74 -0.64
C PRO A 297 -31.00 18.25 -0.62
N VAL A 298 -30.93 18.84 0.58
CA VAL A 298 -31.03 20.29 0.85
C VAL A 298 -29.65 20.84 1.22
N VAL A 299 -29.25 21.95 0.58
CA VAL A 299 -28.00 22.70 0.77
C VAL A 299 -28.16 23.75 1.88
N TRP A 300 -27.12 23.98 2.70
CA TRP A 300 -27.02 25.12 3.62
C TRP A 300 -25.63 25.78 3.61
N SER A 301 -25.61 27.11 3.79
CA SER A 301 -24.46 28.03 3.61
C SER A 301 -23.72 28.39 4.91
N PRO A 302 -22.49 28.96 4.86
CA PRO A 302 -21.64 29.18 6.03
C PRO A 302 -21.57 30.65 6.52
N ARG A 303 -21.70 30.85 7.83
CA ARG A 303 -21.26 31.99 8.69
C ARG A 303 -21.29 31.49 10.16
N ASP A 304 -20.38 31.75 11.10
CA ASP A 304 -19.31 32.73 11.33
C ASP A 304 -18.19 32.10 12.19
N VAL A 305 -16.91 32.46 12.00
CA VAL A 305 -15.90 32.59 13.09
C VAL A 305 -14.78 33.57 12.66
N ASP A 306 -14.63 34.66 13.40
CA ASP A 306 -13.38 35.41 13.66
C ASP A 306 -13.10 35.19 15.19
N GLU A 307 -11.92 35.10 15.78
CA GLU A 307 -10.74 35.97 15.73
C GLU A 307 -9.48 35.21 16.14
N ARG A 308 -8.39 35.41 15.39
CA ARG A 308 -6.99 35.64 15.84
C ARG A 308 -6.06 35.35 14.66
N LEU A 309 -5.73 36.39 13.91
CA LEU A 309 -4.43 36.71 13.29
C LEU A 309 -4.65 37.92 12.35
N GLY A 310 -3.88 38.99 12.53
CA GLY A 310 -3.93 40.23 11.75
C GLY A 310 -3.54 40.07 10.25
N PRO A 311 -3.65 41.13 9.45
CA PRO A 311 -4.12 41.03 8.06
C PRO A 311 -3.01 40.66 7.08
N MET A 312 -3.22 39.58 6.32
CA MET A 312 -2.62 39.44 4.98
C MET A 312 -3.70 39.58 3.93
N ARG A 313 -3.50 40.50 2.99
CA ARG A 313 -4.44 40.83 1.91
C ARG A 313 -4.69 39.59 1.03
N PRO A 314 -5.95 39.27 0.67
CA PRO A 314 -6.27 38.10 -0.15
C PRO A 314 -6.02 38.39 -1.64
N GLY A 315 -5.05 37.69 -2.21
CA GLY A 315 -5.07 37.32 -3.63
C GLY A 315 -5.89 36.04 -3.78
N SER A 316 -6.85 36.06 -4.69
CA SER A 316 -7.84 35.03 -5.01
C SER A 316 -7.37 33.57 -4.81
N ILE A 317 -7.96 32.88 -3.83
CA ILE A 317 -7.95 31.41 -3.75
C ILE A 317 -9.33 30.93 -4.18
N ASP A 318 -9.34 30.21 -5.31
CA ASP A 318 -10.48 29.47 -5.80
C ASP A 318 -10.99 28.45 -4.77
N ARG A 319 -12.31 28.32 -4.73
CA ARG A 319 -13.09 27.47 -3.82
C ARG A 319 -12.58 26.01 -3.82
N PRO A 320 -12.65 25.30 -2.68
CA PRO A 320 -12.33 23.87 -2.64
C PRO A 320 -13.30 23.07 -3.53
N ALA A 321 -12.72 22.22 -4.38
CA ALA A 321 -13.43 21.28 -5.22
C ALA A 321 -14.41 20.44 -4.39
N THR A 322 -15.67 20.47 -4.80
CA THR A 322 -16.77 19.68 -4.28
C THR A 322 -16.43 18.19 -4.21
N LEU A 323 -16.67 17.60 -3.04
CA LEU A 323 -16.79 16.15 -2.85
C LEU A 323 -17.81 15.60 -3.85
N HIS A 324 -17.36 14.76 -4.79
CA HIS A 324 -18.23 14.01 -5.69
C HIS A 324 -18.61 12.64 -5.09
N PRO A 325 -19.84 12.16 -5.31
CA PRO A 325 -20.35 10.93 -4.70
C PRO A 325 -19.67 9.69 -5.30
N VAL A 326 -19.44 8.68 -4.46
CA VAL A 326 -19.09 7.33 -4.89
C VAL A 326 -20.30 6.78 -5.66
N LEU A 327 -20.19 6.69 -6.99
CA LEU A 327 -21.25 6.12 -7.82
C LEU A 327 -21.34 4.61 -7.58
N THR A 328 -22.56 4.10 -7.49
CA THR A 328 -22.82 2.66 -7.50
C THR A 328 -22.53 2.08 -8.89
N VAL A 329 -22.17 0.79 -8.96
CA VAL A 329 -21.90 0.07 -10.23
C VAL A 329 -23.00 0.33 -11.27
N GLN A 330 -24.26 0.40 -10.85
CA GLN A 330 -25.44 0.67 -11.69
C GLN A 330 -25.46 2.09 -12.32
N GLU A 331 -24.94 3.10 -11.63
CA GLU A 331 -24.93 4.49 -12.09
C GLU A 331 -23.82 4.75 -13.13
N CYS A 332 -22.71 4.01 -13.06
CA CYS A 332 -21.69 4.01 -14.11
C CYS A 332 -22.23 3.48 -15.45
N TYR A 333 -23.07 2.43 -15.42
CA TYR A 333 -23.69 1.85 -16.62
C TYR A 333 -24.65 2.80 -17.34
N SER A 334 -25.28 3.73 -16.63
CA SER A 334 -26.29 4.64 -17.19
C SER A 334 -25.67 5.87 -17.90
N ARG A 335 -24.40 6.18 -17.61
CA ARG A 335 -23.65 7.31 -18.19
C ARG A 335 -22.58 6.90 -19.21
N ALA A 336 -22.27 5.60 -19.30
CA ALA A 336 -21.35 5.09 -20.31
C ALA A 336 -22.05 5.11 -21.68
N GLY A 337 -21.77 6.13 -22.48
CA GLY A 337 -21.90 5.98 -23.93
C GLY A 337 -21.03 4.79 -24.38
N ALA A 338 -21.47 4.05 -25.40
CA ALA A 338 -20.84 2.80 -25.87
C ALA A 338 -19.37 2.92 -26.34
N THR A 339 -18.73 4.07 -26.15
CA THR A 339 -17.38 4.43 -26.59
C THR A 339 -16.44 4.87 -25.45
N SER A 340 -16.89 4.94 -24.19
CA SER A 340 -16.02 5.38 -23.08
C SER A 340 -15.28 4.22 -22.41
N VAL A 341 -13.95 4.33 -22.30
CA VAL A 341 -13.10 3.35 -21.60
C VAL A 341 -13.25 3.57 -20.09
N THR A 342 -13.61 2.52 -19.35
CA THR A 342 -13.74 2.52 -17.90
C THR A 342 -12.38 2.32 -17.24
N HIS A 343 -11.99 3.21 -16.33
CA HIS A 343 -10.77 3.08 -15.55
C HIS A 343 -11.00 2.15 -14.35
N LEU A 344 -10.41 0.96 -14.39
CA LEU A 344 -10.42 0.01 -13.28
C LEU A 344 -9.19 0.26 -12.38
N ILE A 345 -9.41 0.85 -11.22
CA ILE A 345 -8.38 1.22 -10.25
C ILE A 345 -8.37 0.17 -9.14
N VAL A 346 -7.32 -0.65 -9.10
CA VAL A 346 -7.17 -1.76 -8.15
C VAL A 346 -6.10 -1.44 -7.11
N GLY A 347 -6.36 -1.81 -5.85
CA GLY A 347 -5.41 -1.74 -4.74
C GLY A 347 -5.72 -0.68 -3.69
N HIS A 348 -4.93 -0.71 -2.62
CA HIS A 348 -5.02 0.24 -1.51
C HIS A 348 -4.60 1.66 -1.95
N GLU A 349 -5.23 2.69 -1.37
CA GLU A 349 -5.02 4.09 -1.78
C GLU A 349 -3.57 4.58 -1.62
N GLU A 350 -2.81 3.94 -0.73
CA GLU A 350 -1.40 4.25 -0.45
C GLU A 350 -0.42 3.62 -1.44
N HIS A 351 -0.88 2.74 -2.34
CA HIS A 351 -0.01 2.12 -3.34
C HIS A 351 0.25 3.08 -4.49
N GLY A 352 1.52 3.28 -4.88
CA GLY A 352 1.91 4.30 -5.87
C GLY A 352 1.23 4.16 -7.23
N VAL A 353 1.06 2.92 -7.72
CA VAL A 353 0.34 2.63 -8.97
C VAL A 353 -1.14 3.00 -8.88
N THR A 354 -1.79 2.64 -7.78
CA THR A 354 -3.22 2.95 -7.51
C THR A 354 -3.42 4.46 -7.39
N ARG A 355 -2.51 5.14 -6.69
CA ARG A 355 -2.53 6.60 -6.53
C ARG A 355 -2.40 7.30 -7.89
N LEU A 356 -1.46 6.89 -8.73
CA LEU A 356 -1.30 7.43 -10.08
C LEU A 356 -2.56 7.25 -10.93
N ALA A 357 -3.10 6.02 -10.99
CA ALA A 357 -4.33 5.74 -11.75
C ALA A 357 -5.51 6.63 -11.28
N ARG A 358 -5.60 6.87 -9.97
CA ARG A 358 -6.57 7.77 -9.37
C ARG A 358 -6.36 9.22 -9.78
N GLU A 359 -5.14 9.74 -9.67
CA GLU A 359 -4.80 11.11 -10.06
C GLU A 359 -5.09 11.34 -11.55
N LEU A 360 -4.71 10.40 -12.41
CA LEU A 360 -5.02 10.46 -13.85
C LEU A 360 -6.52 10.50 -14.12
N SER A 361 -7.33 9.70 -13.40
CA SER A 361 -8.79 9.72 -13.58
C SER A 361 -9.44 11.07 -13.24
N THR A 362 -8.73 11.98 -12.56
CA THR A 362 -9.23 13.33 -12.25
C THR A 362 -8.79 14.40 -13.25
N THR A 363 -7.89 14.08 -14.18
CA THR A 363 -7.38 15.05 -15.18
C THR A 363 -8.47 15.54 -16.13
N PRO A 364 -8.33 16.73 -16.72
CA PRO A 364 -9.33 17.28 -17.62
C PRO A 364 -9.74 16.35 -18.77
N SER A 365 -8.78 15.59 -19.31
CA SER A 365 -8.98 14.69 -20.45
C SER A 365 -9.62 13.34 -20.09
N LEU A 366 -9.59 12.93 -18.82
CA LEU A 366 -10.08 11.62 -18.37
C LEU A 366 -11.23 11.70 -17.36
N ARG A 367 -11.53 12.87 -16.77
CA ARG A 367 -12.54 13.04 -15.72
C ARG A 367 -13.97 12.64 -16.10
N SER A 368 -14.28 12.54 -17.40
CA SER A 368 -15.59 12.10 -17.90
C SER A 368 -15.69 10.58 -18.07
N ALA A 369 -14.56 9.86 -18.01
CA ALA A 369 -14.52 8.41 -18.12
C ALA A 369 -15.06 7.75 -16.84
N PRO A 370 -15.82 6.64 -16.94
CA PRO A 370 -16.26 5.89 -15.77
C PRO A 370 -15.07 5.36 -14.97
N VAL A 371 -15.18 5.33 -13.64
CA VAL A 371 -14.13 4.82 -12.74
C VAL A 371 -14.73 3.78 -11.82
N ILE A 372 -14.11 2.60 -11.77
CA ILE A 372 -14.44 1.54 -10.82
C ILE A 372 -13.23 1.36 -9.89
N ARG A 373 -13.46 1.48 -8.59
CA ARG A 373 -12.41 1.30 -7.58
C ARG A 373 -12.60 -0.02 -6.85
N VAL A 374 -11.53 -0.80 -6.82
CA VAL A 374 -11.47 -2.09 -6.14
C VAL A 374 -10.35 -2.03 -5.10
N PRO A 375 -10.67 -1.95 -3.80
CA PRO A 375 -9.66 -1.80 -2.74
C PRO A 375 -8.65 -2.95 -2.68
N ASP A 376 -9.07 -4.15 -3.05
CA ASP A 376 -8.23 -5.34 -3.12
C ASP A 376 -8.58 -6.17 -4.35
N GLY A 377 -7.59 -6.38 -5.22
CA GLY A 377 -7.75 -7.20 -6.43
C GLY A 377 -7.64 -8.70 -6.18
N ILE A 378 -7.15 -9.12 -5.01
CA ILE A 378 -6.92 -10.52 -4.69
C ILE A 378 -8.24 -11.19 -4.35
N GLY A 379 -8.61 -12.20 -5.14
CA GLY A 379 -9.84 -12.98 -4.93
C GLY A 379 -11.14 -12.24 -5.30
N THR A 380 -11.05 -11.01 -5.79
CA THR A 380 -12.21 -10.24 -6.25
C THR A 380 -12.60 -10.65 -7.68
N ASP A 381 -13.89 -10.89 -7.91
CA ASP A 381 -14.44 -11.12 -9.25
C ASP A 381 -14.47 -9.81 -10.07
N LEU A 382 -13.35 -9.49 -10.69
CA LEU A 382 -13.23 -8.30 -11.55
C LEU A 382 -14.09 -8.40 -12.80
N VAL A 383 -14.31 -9.60 -13.34
CA VAL A 383 -15.09 -9.81 -14.56
C VAL A 383 -16.56 -9.45 -14.33
N GLY A 384 -17.14 -9.90 -13.23
CA GLY A 384 -18.51 -9.57 -12.85
C GLY A 384 -18.74 -8.07 -12.63
N LEU A 385 -17.72 -7.34 -12.16
CA LEU A 385 -17.82 -5.90 -11.87
C LEU A 385 -17.90 -5.04 -13.14
N VAL A 386 -17.17 -5.41 -14.19
CA VAL A 386 -16.98 -4.55 -15.38
C VAL A 386 -17.67 -5.09 -16.63
N ALA A 387 -18.50 -6.13 -16.49
CA ALA A 387 -19.07 -6.96 -17.57
C ALA A 387 -19.27 -6.24 -18.91
N ARG A 388 -18.50 -6.67 -19.93
CA ARG A 388 -18.53 -6.20 -21.34
C ARG A 388 -18.16 -4.73 -21.58
N ALA A 389 -17.57 -4.03 -20.61
CA ALA A 389 -17.01 -2.69 -20.81
C ALA A 389 -15.67 -2.73 -21.55
N SER A 390 -15.30 -1.63 -22.21
CA SER A 390 -13.90 -1.35 -22.53
C SER A 390 -13.21 -0.87 -21.26
N VAL A 391 -12.08 -1.46 -20.87
CA VAL A 391 -11.41 -1.18 -19.60
C VAL A 391 -9.95 -0.79 -19.77
N HIS A 392 -9.51 0.14 -18.93
CA HIS A 392 -8.10 0.45 -18.74
C HIS A 392 -7.69 0.15 -17.30
N VAL A 393 -6.61 -0.62 -17.13
CA VAL A 393 -6.12 -1.03 -15.81
C VAL A 393 -4.61 -0.83 -15.69
N HIS A 394 -4.17 -0.30 -14.54
CA HIS A 394 -2.76 -0.21 -14.21
C HIS A 394 -2.33 -1.50 -13.50
N VAL A 395 -1.25 -2.12 -13.98
CA VAL A 395 -0.83 -3.46 -13.60
C VAL A 395 0.55 -3.45 -12.97
N THR A 396 0.62 -3.97 -11.76
CA THR A 396 1.83 -4.56 -11.16
C THR A 396 1.39 -5.88 -10.50
N ASP A 397 2.24 -6.88 -10.49
CA ASP A 397 1.88 -8.26 -10.10
C ASP A 397 1.53 -8.43 -8.62
N ARG A 398 1.73 -7.40 -7.81
CA ARG A 398 1.35 -7.35 -6.38
C ARG A 398 -0.09 -6.92 -6.12
N LEU A 399 -0.81 -6.43 -7.14
CA LEU A 399 -2.18 -5.89 -6.97
C LEU A 399 -3.29 -6.92 -7.25
N PHE A 400 -2.99 -8.00 -7.96
CA PHE A 400 -4.00 -8.93 -8.51
C PHE A 400 -3.79 -10.38 -8.07
N GLY A 401 -2.71 -10.67 -7.34
CA GLY A 401 -2.39 -11.99 -6.84
C GLY A 401 -1.13 -12.00 -5.97
N HIS A 402 -0.85 -13.13 -5.35
CA HIS A 402 0.37 -13.36 -4.57
C HIS A 402 1.55 -13.74 -5.47
N THR A 403 1.28 -14.14 -6.71
CA THR A 403 2.28 -14.49 -7.72
C THR A 403 1.98 -13.83 -9.06
N ALA A 404 3.00 -13.71 -9.91
CA ALA A 404 2.81 -13.19 -11.27
C ALA A 404 1.87 -14.07 -12.11
N ALA A 405 1.90 -15.39 -11.91
CA ALA A 405 0.98 -16.31 -12.56
C ALA A 405 -0.48 -16.09 -12.14
N GLN A 406 -0.74 -15.88 -10.85
CA GLN A 406 -2.09 -15.53 -10.37
C GLN A 406 -2.58 -14.21 -10.95
N THR A 407 -1.72 -13.19 -10.97
CA THR A 407 -2.04 -11.91 -11.62
C THR A 407 -2.37 -12.08 -13.10
N ALA A 408 -1.58 -12.87 -13.84
CA ALA A 408 -1.85 -13.16 -15.24
C ALA A 408 -3.20 -13.87 -15.41
N SER A 409 -3.50 -14.91 -14.63
CA SER A 409 -4.79 -15.60 -14.70
C SER A 409 -5.99 -14.65 -14.51
N THR A 410 -5.93 -13.76 -13.52
CA THR A 410 -6.97 -12.75 -13.26
C THR A 410 -7.14 -11.80 -14.45
N LEU A 411 -6.05 -11.27 -15.00
CA LEU A 411 -6.10 -10.32 -16.10
C LEU A 411 -6.41 -10.97 -17.46
N ILE A 412 -6.05 -12.24 -17.66
CA ILE A 412 -6.46 -13.03 -18.83
C ILE A 412 -7.97 -13.24 -18.82
N ALA A 413 -8.55 -13.58 -17.66
CA ALA A 413 -10.00 -13.69 -17.52
C ALA A 413 -10.68 -12.35 -17.83
N LEU A 414 -10.15 -11.25 -17.28
CA LEU A 414 -10.63 -9.90 -17.55
C LEU A 414 -10.56 -9.56 -19.05
N GLY A 415 -9.39 -9.73 -19.68
CA GLY A 415 -9.16 -9.40 -21.09
C GLY A 415 -9.94 -10.28 -22.08
N ARG A 416 -10.30 -11.51 -21.71
CA ARG A 416 -11.18 -12.36 -22.52
C ARG A 416 -12.65 -11.94 -22.45
N SER A 417 -13.06 -11.28 -21.38
CA SER A 417 -14.45 -10.84 -21.15
C SER A 417 -14.70 -9.36 -21.45
N THR A 418 -13.66 -8.60 -21.78
CA THR A 418 -13.70 -7.15 -21.98
C THR A 418 -12.81 -6.72 -23.15
N SER A 419 -12.97 -5.47 -23.60
CA SER A 419 -11.93 -4.82 -24.40
C SER A 419 -10.92 -4.20 -23.45
N MET A 420 -9.86 -4.94 -23.10
CA MET A 420 -8.89 -4.51 -22.08
C MET A 420 -7.69 -3.79 -22.69
N SER A 421 -7.26 -2.70 -22.07
CA SER A 421 -5.95 -2.07 -22.26
C SER A 421 -5.24 -1.95 -20.92
N VAL A 422 -3.91 -1.94 -20.92
CA VAL A 422 -3.13 -1.99 -19.67
C VAL A 422 -2.06 -0.91 -19.63
N THR A 423 -1.74 -0.41 -18.43
CA THR A 423 -0.44 0.20 -18.16
C THR A 423 0.39 -0.80 -17.38
N LEU A 424 1.55 -1.22 -17.91
CA LEU A 424 2.43 -2.14 -17.19
C LEU A 424 3.44 -1.35 -16.35
N HIS A 425 3.54 -1.67 -15.07
CA HIS A 425 4.52 -1.15 -14.12
C HIS A 425 5.47 -2.27 -13.70
N ASP A 426 6.66 -1.91 -13.22
CA ASP A 426 7.64 -2.85 -12.64
C ASP A 426 7.98 -4.04 -13.55
N LEU A 427 8.24 -3.79 -14.85
CA LEU A 427 8.42 -4.85 -15.84
C LEU A 427 9.50 -5.87 -15.44
N PRO A 428 9.32 -7.16 -15.82
CA PRO A 428 10.27 -8.22 -15.52
C PRO A 428 11.67 -7.89 -16.05
N GLN A 429 12.69 -8.13 -15.22
CA GLN A 429 14.08 -7.89 -15.58
C GLN A 429 15.04 -8.87 -14.88
N PRO A 430 16.27 -9.08 -15.40
CA PRO A 430 17.20 -10.08 -14.87
C PRO A 430 17.52 -9.94 -13.38
N SER A 431 17.42 -8.72 -12.82
CA SER A 431 17.65 -8.48 -11.40
C SER A 431 16.66 -9.19 -10.48
N ASP A 432 15.52 -9.66 -10.98
CA ASP A 432 14.51 -10.39 -10.18
C ASP A 432 14.98 -11.78 -9.72
N GLY A 433 16.07 -12.27 -10.31
CA GLY A 433 16.56 -13.64 -10.20
C GLY A 433 16.09 -14.47 -11.40
N PRO A 434 16.87 -15.48 -11.83
CA PRO A 434 16.66 -16.16 -13.12
C PRO A 434 15.26 -16.80 -13.24
N ASP A 435 14.79 -17.48 -12.20
CA ASP A 435 13.50 -18.19 -12.24
C ASP A 435 12.32 -17.22 -12.16
N ARG A 436 12.38 -16.28 -11.20
CA ARG A 436 11.36 -15.23 -11.07
C ARG A 436 11.27 -14.37 -12.33
N HIS A 437 12.41 -14.01 -12.92
CA HIS A 437 12.44 -13.25 -14.17
C HIS A 437 11.69 -13.97 -15.29
N ARG A 438 11.93 -15.27 -15.49
CA ARG A 438 11.21 -16.07 -16.50
C ARG A 438 9.72 -16.19 -16.20
N GLN A 439 9.34 -16.48 -14.97
CA GLN A 439 7.93 -16.61 -14.56
C GLN A 439 7.17 -15.29 -14.76
N ARG A 440 7.75 -14.17 -14.30
CA ARG A 440 7.17 -12.84 -14.48
C ARG A 440 7.11 -12.45 -15.97
N ALA A 441 8.15 -12.77 -16.75
CA ALA A 441 8.15 -12.53 -18.19
C ALA A 441 7.00 -13.26 -18.90
N SER A 442 6.78 -14.54 -18.60
CA SER A 442 5.63 -15.28 -19.14
C SER A 442 4.31 -14.59 -18.79
N ALA A 443 4.10 -14.28 -17.51
CA ALA A 443 2.90 -13.63 -17.02
C ALA A 443 2.62 -12.29 -17.74
N TYR A 444 3.62 -11.42 -17.89
CA TYR A 444 3.46 -10.14 -18.56
C TYR A 444 3.19 -10.30 -20.06
N ALA A 445 3.80 -11.30 -20.70
CA ALA A 445 3.51 -11.62 -22.09
C ALA A 445 2.09 -12.21 -22.27
N ASP A 446 1.58 -12.97 -21.30
CA ASP A 446 0.21 -13.48 -21.28
C ASP A 446 -0.81 -12.34 -21.14
N ILE A 447 -0.55 -11.38 -20.25
CA ILE A 447 -1.39 -10.18 -20.07
C ILE A 447 -1.42 -9.36 -21.36
N LEU A 448 -0.26 -9.18 -22.00
CA LEU A 448 -0.18 -8.44 -23.26
C LEU A 448 -0.97 -9.13 -24.39
N ALA A 449 -0.97 -10.47 -24.43
CA ALA A 449 -1.66 -11.24 -25.47
C ALA A 449 -3.19 -11.03 -25.49
N VAL A 450 -3.79 -10.63 -24.37
CA VAL A 450 -5.22 -10.31 -24.25
C VAL A 450 -5.51 -8.80 -24.20
N SER A 451 -4.50 -7.96 -24.45
CA SER A 451 -4.62 -6.50 -24.37
C SER A 451 -4.73 -5.87 -25.75
N ARG A 452 -5.65 -4.90 -25.90
CA ARG A 452 -5.82 -4.06 -27.10
C ARG A 452 -4.69 -3.05 -27.29
N GLY A 453 -4.05 -2.65 -26.20
CA GLY A 453 -2.93 -1.73 -26.20
C GLY A 453 -2.26 -1.65 -24.84
N VAL A 454 -1.01 -1.20 -24.84
CA VAL A 454 -0.16 -1.12 -23.64
C VAL A 454 0.47 0.26 -23.49
N ALA A 455 0.29 0.87 -22.33
CA ALA A 455 1.04 2.04 -21.89
C ALA A 455 2.25 1.62 -21.05
N LEU A 456 3.38 2.30 -21.26
CA LEU A 456 4.66 2.08 -20.58
C LEU A 456 5.19 3.41 -20.08
N SER A 457 5.78 3.44 -18.90
CA SER A 457 6.21 4.67 -18.22
C SER A 457 7.56 5.23 -18.70
N SER A 458 8.26 4.51 -19.59
CA SER A 458 9.55 4.92 -20.14
C SER A 458 9.92 4.16 -21.41
N HIS A 459 10.87 4.68 -22.20
CA HIS A 459 11.49 3.94 -23.29
C HIS A 459 12.32 2.76 -22.76
N HIS A 460 12.90 2.92 -21.57
CA HIS A 460 13.54 1.80 -20.88
C HIS A 460 12.56 0.64 -20.65
N GLU A 461 11.34 0.91 -20.18
CA GLU A 461 10.28 -0.10 -20.03
C GLU A 461 9.87 -0.73 -21.36
N SER A 462 9.82 0.04 -22.45
CA SER A 462 9.61 -0.51 -23.79
C SER A 462 10.68 -1.50 -24.21
N THR A 463 11.94 -1.22 -23.85
CA THR A 463 13.07 -2.13 -24.07
C THR A 463 12.97 -3.38 -23.20
N LEU A 464 12.51 -3.25 -21.95
CA LEU A 464 12.27 -4.40 -21.07
C LEU A 464 11.14 -5.29 -21.60
N LEU A 465 10.05 -4.69 -22.10
CA LEU A 465 8.96 -5.44 -22.74
C LEU A 465 9.49 -6.22 -23.95
N ASP A 466 10.33 -5.61 -24.77
CA ASP A 466 10.96 -6.27 -25.91
C ASP A 466 11.85 -7.45 -25.51
N ALA A 467 12.55 -7.33 -24.37
CA ALA A 467 13.33 -8.42 -23.79
C ALA A 467 12.42 -9.55 -23.25
N VAL A 468 11.29 -9.21 -22.61
CA VAL A 468 10.25 -10.17 -22.18
C VAL A 468 9.70 -10.95 -23.36
N LEU A 469 9.35 -10.29 -24.46
CA LEU A 469 8.82 -10.94 -25.66
C LEU A 469 9.86 -11.84 -26.34
N LYS A 470 11.14 -11.48 -26.27
CA LYS A 470 12.23 -12.32 -26.76
C LYS A 470 12.43 -13.56 -25.87
N LEU A 471 12.40 -13.37 -24.54
CA LEU A 471 12.61 -14.43 -23.56
C LEU A 471 11.49 -15.49 -23.58
N THR A 472 10.27 -15.08 -23.90
CA THR A 472 9.07 -15.93 -23.94
C THR A 472 8.75 -16.46 -25.34
N ASP A 473 9.56 -16.13 -26.34
CA ASP A 473 9.34 -16.42 -27.76
C ASP A 473 7.98 -15.94 -28.32
N ARG A 474 7.51 -14.77 -27.86
CA ARG A 474 6.22 -14.18 -28.25
C ARG A 474 6.39 -12.91 -29.07
N ARG A 475 7.28 -12.95 -30.07
CA ARG A 475 7.64 -11.78 -30.88
C ARG A 475 6.45 -11.22 -31.67
N SER A 476 5.46 -12.03 -32.02
CA SER A 476 4.22 -11.60 -32.69
C SER A 476 3.46 -10.54 -31.89
N LEU A 477 3.57 -10.55 -30.56
CA LEU A 477 2.93 -9.56 -29.69
C LEU A 477 3.53 -8.15 -29.81
N ARG A 478 4.62 -7.97 -30.57
CA ARG A 478 5.12 -6.63 -30.94
C ARG A 478 4.12 -5.83 -31.75
N ALA A 479 3.17 -6.50 -32.41
CA ALA A 479 2.08 -5.87 -33.15
C ALA A 479 1.04 -5.20 -32.24
N VAL A 480 1.01 -5.51 -30.94
CA VAL A 480 0.10 -4.85 -30.00
C VAL A 480 0.48 -3.36 -29.91
N PRO A 481 -0.46 -2.43 -30.14
CA PRO A 481 -0.23 -1.00 -30.02
C PRO A 481 0.38 -0.63 -28.67
N ARG A 482 1.45 0.17 -28.68
CA ARG A 482 2.12 0.63 -27.46
C ARG A 482 2.29 2.14 -27.45
N ALA A 483 2.18 2.74 -26.27
CA ALA A 483 2.49 4.15 -26.05
C ALA A 483 3.47 4.29 -24.87
N VAL A 484 4.53 5.07 -25.05
CA VAL A 484 5.41 5.48 -23.94
C VAL A 484 4.85 6.77 -23.37
N ILE A 485 4.34 6.70 -22.13
CA ILE A 485 3.68 7.79 -21.42
C ILE A 485 4.39 7.95 -20.06
N PRO A 486 5.32 8.91 -19.92
CA PRO A 486 6.08 9.07 -18.70
C PRO A 486 5.22 9.36 -17.46
N LEU A 487 5.74 9.00 -16.28
CA LEU A 487 5.14 9.43 -15.01
C LEU A 487 5.16 10.96 -14.90
N PRO A 488 4.10 11.59 -14.34
CA PRO A 488 4.03 13.04 -14.24
C PRO A 488 5.10 13.59 -13.28
N ILE A 489 5.61 14.77 -13.61
CA ILE A 489 6.52 15.55 -12.78
C ILE A 489 5.96 16.96 -12.69
N GLU A 490 5.32 17.26 -11.57
CA GLU A 490 4.80 18.59 -11.31
C GLU A 490 5.93 19.57 -11.01
N SER A 491 5.80 20.78 -11.53
CA SER A 491 6.70 21.88 -11.17
C SER A 491 6.60 22.18 -9.67
N PRO A 492 7.71 22.54 -8.99
CA PRO A 492 7.66 22.86 -7.58
C PRO A 492 6.75 24.06 -7.34
N ARG A 493 5.81 23.93 -6.40
CA ARG A 493 4.99 25.08 -5.95
C ARG A 493 5.84 26.18 -5.33
N ARG A 494 7.01 25.80 -4.80
CA ARG A 494 8.00 26.66 -4.20
C ARG A 494 9.39 26.06 -4.44
N TYR A 495 10.32 26.90 -4.89
CA TYR A 495 11.73 26.52 -4.96
C TYR A 495 12.38 26.67 -3.58
N VAL A 496 13.19 25.69 -3.22
CA VAL A 496 13.90 25.65 -1.93
C VAL A 496 15.21 26.41 -2.06
N SER A 497 15.49 27.33 -1.13
CA SER A 497 16.80 27.99 -1.08
C SER A 497 17.85 27.06 -0.49
N PRO A 498 19.12 27.10 -0.96
CA PRO A 498 20.20 26.32 -0.34
C PRO A 498 20.38 26.58 1.16
N ALA A 499 20.00 27.76 1.66
CA ALA A 499 20.07 28.08 3.09
C ALA A 499 18.99 27.35 3.94
N GLU A 500 17.97 26.78 3.31
CA GLU A 500 16.83 26.14 3.99
C GLU A 500 17.00 24.62 4.13
N VAL A 501 18.03 24.05 3.52
CA VAL A 501 18.25 22.60 3.44
C VAL A 501 19.13 22.11 4.60
N GLY A 502 18.87 20.90 5.08
CA GLY A 502 19.68 20.23 6.10
C GLY A 502 19.33 20.55 7.55
N GLY A 503 18.68 21.67 7.86
CA GLY A 503 18.29 21.98 9.24
C GLY A 503 19.45 21.80 10.24
N THR A 504 19.23 21.06 11.33
CA THR A 504 20.27 20.73 12.33
C THR A 504 21.13 19.50 11.99
N HIS A 505 20.82 18.74 10.93
CA HIS A 505 21.49 17.46 10.63
C HIS A 505 21.84 17.31 9.13
N ARG A 506 23.10 16.99 8.85
CA ARG A 506 23.65 16.84 7.50
C ARG A 506 23.34 15.48 6.85
N ASP A 507 22.13 14.94 7.04
CA ASP A 507 21.84 13.54 6.68
C ASP A 507 21.54 13.33 5.19
N LEU A 508 21.96 12.17 4.69
CA LEU A 508 21.44 11.63 3.43
C LEU A 508 20.01 11.15 3.67
N ALA A 509 19.10 11.38 2.73
CA ALA A 509 17.75 10.84 2.82
C ALA A 509 17.35 10.04 1.59
N VAL A 510 16.77 8.87 1.82
CA VAL A 510 16.20 8.00 0.79
C VAL A 510 14.68 7.99 0.94
N PHE A 511 13.97 8.34 -0.12
CA PHE A 511 12.50 8.41 -0.12
C PHE A 511 11.83 7.18 -0.77
N GLY A 512 10.77 6.70 -0.13
CA GLY A 512 9.91 5.61 -0.57
C GLY A 512 9.88 4.43 0.40
N PHE A 513 9.13 3.38 0.05
CA PHE A 513 9.06 2.18 0.88
C PHE A 513 10.43 1.52 1.07
N LEU A 514 10.67 0.97 2.26
CA LEU A 514 11.86 0.15 2.54
C LEU A 514 11.60 -1.28 2.07
N TYR A 515 12.41 -1.75 1.12
CA TYR A 515 12.47 -3.14 0.67
C TYR A 515 13.88 -3.46 0.15
N PRO A 516 14.26 -4.74 0.06
CA PRO A 516 15.58 -5.14 -0.43
C PRO A 516 15.89 -4.54 -1.80
N ARG A 517 17.13 -4.09 -1.99
CA ARG A 517 17.63 -3.44 -3.24
C ARG A 517 17.08 -2.03 -3.53
N LYS A 518 16.21 -1.44 -2.69
CA LYS A 518 15.86 0.00 -2.78
C LYS A 518 17.09 0.93 -2.60
N GLY A 519 18.17 0.41 -2.03
CA GLY A 519 19.49 1.06 -1.95
C GLY A 519 19.84 1.65 -0.58
N HIS A 520 19.00 1.48 0.45
CA HIS A 520 19.30 1.92 1.83
C HIS A 520 20.62 1.34 2.37
N ALA A 521 20.86 0.05 2.17
CA ALA A 521 22.11 -0.60 2.57
C ALA A 521 23.33 -0.02 1.82
N GLN A 522 23.15 0.41 0.57
CA GLN A 522 24.21 1.02 -0.22
C GLN A 522 24.51 2.45 0.27
N ALA A 523 23.47 3.22 0.60
CA ALA A 523 23.62 4.52 1.25
C ALA A 523 24.32 4.40 2.62
N LEU A 524 23.98 3.40 3.44
CA LEU A 524 24.68 3.14 4.72
C LEU A 524 26.16 2.78 4.52
N ARG A 525 26.50 2.05 3.45
CA ARG A 525 27.91 1.76 3.13
C ARG A 525 28.67 3.04 2.76
N ALA A 526 28.08 3.92 1.96
CA ALA A 526 28.70 5.19 1.58
C ALA A 526 28.98 6.10 2.79
N LEU A 527 28.20 5.99 3.87
CA LEU A 527 28.44 6.78 5.09
C LEU A 527 29.83 6.55 5.71
N SER A 528 30.44 5.38 5.51
CA SER A 528 31.77 5.08 6.06
C SER A 528 32.87 6.04 5.57
N GLU A 529 32.65 6.70 4.44
CA GLU A 529 33.59 7.64 3.83
C GLU A 529 33.18 9.12 4.02
N LEU A 530 32.10 9.37 4.78
CA LEU A 530 31.58 10.70 5.07
C LEU A 530 31.92 11.14 6.51
N PRO A 531 31.89 12.45 6.83
CA PRO A 531 32.09 12.96 8.18
C PRO A 531 31.19 12.26 9.22
N ALA A 532 31.71 12.01 10.44
CA ALA A 532 31.09 11.15 11.45
C ALA A 532 29.68 11.59 11.89
N ASP A 533 29.36 12.88 11.78
CA ASP A 533 28.08 13.49 12.12
C ASP A 533 26.97 13.24 11.08
N VAL A 534 27.32 12.78 9.89
CA VAL A 534 26.41 12.44 8.79
C VAL A 534 25.75 11.09 9.04
N GLY A 535 24.41 11.08 9.06
CA GLY A 535 23.57 9.89 9.15
C GLY A 535 22.74 9.63 7.88
N LEU A 536 21.85 8.63 7.98
CA LEU A 536 20.89 8.27 6.93
C LEU A 536 19.46 8.32 7.47
N ILE A 537 18.56 8.96 6.73
CA ILE A 537 17.12 8.97 6.98
C ILE A 537 16.39 8.19 5.89
N ALA A 538 15.65 7.16 6.26
CA ALA A 538 14.68 6.53 5.39
C ALA A 538 13.32 7.23 5.54
N LEU A 539 12.95 8.01 4.52
CA LEU A 539 11.67 8.71 4.43
C LEU A 539 10.60 7.76 3.87
N GLY A 540 10.05 6.94 4.75
CA GLY A 540 9.03 5.96 4.41
C GLY A 540 8.89 4.86 5.46
N ARG A 541 7.86 4.02 5.29
CA ARG A 541 7.68 2.80 6.07
C ARG A 541 8.20 1.58 5.29
N PRO A 542 8.48 0.44 5.95
CA PRO A 542 8.73 -0.81 5.25
C PRO A 542 7.55 -1.21 4.37
N SER A 543 7.85 -1.77 3.20
CA SER A 543 6.84 -2.50 2.43
C SER A 543 6.30 -3.67 3.26
N PRO A 544 5.03 -4.07 3.08
CA PRO A 544 4.50 -5.28 3.70
C PRO A 544 5.44 -6.48 3.51
N GLY A 545 5.68 -7.25 4.59
CA GLY A 545 6.62 -8.38 4.59
C GLY A 545 8.10 -8.02 4.79
N HIS A 546 8.46 -6.73 4.81
CA HIS A 546 9.85 -6.26 4.92
C HIS A 546 10.19 -5.55 6.24
N GLY A 547 9.42 -5.78 7.31
CA GLY A 547 9.69 -5.19 8.64
C GLY A 547 11.10 -5.50 9.17
N HIS A 548 11.58 -6.73 8.97
CA HIS A 548 12.93 -7.19 9.36
C HIS A 548 14.07 -6.32 8.79
N LEU A 549 13.84 -5.67 7.66
CA LEU A 549 14.86 -4.83 7.00
C LEU A 549 15.20 -3.61 7.86
N VAL A 550 14.26 -3.09 8.65
CA VAL A 550 14.53 -1.96 9.56
C VAL A 550 15.58 -2.34 10.59
N GLU A 551 15.38 -3.49 11.25
CA GLU A 551 16.30 -3.99 12.26
C GLU A 551 17.67 -4.32 11.66
N GLU A 552 17.70 -4.88 10.44
CA GLU A 552 18.94 -5.15 9.73
C GLU A 552 19.72 -3.87 9.45
N LEU A 553 19.06 -2.85 8.90
CA LEU A 553 19.67 -1.54 8.62
C LEU A 553 20.11 -0.83 9.91
N GLN A 554 19.33 -0.94 10.99
CA GLN A 554 19.71 -0.44 12.31
C GLN A 554 20.98 -1.13 12.82
N ARG A 555 21.07 -2.47 12.77
CA ARG A 555 22.29 -3.20 13.15
C ARG A 555 23.49 -2.79 12.30
N GLN A 556 23.31 -2.65 10.99
CA GLN A 556 24.35 -2.20 10.07
C GLN A 556 24.84 -0.78 10.39
N SER A 557 23.92 0.11 10.80
CA SER A 557 24.23 1.48 11.21
C SER A 557 25.00 1.52 12.54
N HIS A 558 24.56 0.74 13.54
CA HIS A 558 25.24 0.65 14.84
C HIS A 558 26.69 0.15 14.68
N ARG A 559 26.92 -0.88 13.86
CA ARG A 559 28.27 -1.40 13.56
C ARG A 559 29.19 -0.35 12.92
N ARG A 560 28.62 0.67 12.27
CA ARG A 560 29.36 1.76 11.62
C ARG A 560 29.45 3.02 12.47
N ASN A 561 28.87 3.00 13.68
CA ASN A 561 28.70 4.16 14.54
C ASN A 561 28.01 5.34 13.81
N ARG A 562 26.93 5.04 13.06
CA ARG A 562 26.17 6.04 12.29
C ARG A 562 24.75 6.17 12.79
N ARG A 563 24.18 7.38 12.66
CA ARG A 563 22.73 7.61 12.84
C ARG A 563 21.95 7.00 11.69
N PHE A 564 20.90 6.27 12.01
CA PHE A 564 19.90 5.81 11.06
C PHE A 564 18.49 6.03 11.63
N THR A 565 17.63 6.68 10.86
CA THR A 565 16.25 7.00 11.27
C THR A 565 15.27 6.56 10.21
N VAL A 566 14.14 5.98 10.62
CA VAL A 566 13.02 5.63 9.74
C VAL A 566 11.82 6.44 10.18
N THR A 567 11.25 7.24 9.26
CA THR A 567 10.12 8.13 9.61
C THR A 567 8.78 7.42 9.69
N GLY A 568 8.66 6.24 9.08
CA GLY A 568 7.36 5.64 8.81
C GLY A 568 6.63 6.38 7.68
N TYR A 569 5.31 6.23 7.62
CA TYR A 569 4.49 6.85 6.59
C TYR A 569 4.44 8.37 6.77
N ILE A 570 4.67 9.10 5.67
CA ILE A 570 4.60 10.57 5.64
C ILE A 570 3.31 10.94 4.89
N PRO A 571 2.35 11.64 5.53
CA PRO A 571 1.14 12.12 4.86
C PRO A 571 1.43 13.08 3.68
N ASP A 572 0.60 12.99 2.63
CA ASP A 572 0.79 13.74 1.37
C ASP A 572 0.84 15.27 1.57
N ASP A 573 0.07 15.80 2.51
CA ASP A 573 0.01 17.23 2.85
C ASP A 573 1.31 17.73 3.52
N ARG A 574 2.13 16.83 4.06
CA ARG A 574 3.43 17.13 4.68
C ARG A 574 4.61 16.69 3.81
N LEU A 575 4.39 15.79 2.85
CA LEU A 575 5.45 15.14 2.09
C LEU A 575 6.38 16.14 1.39
N GLN A 576 5.82 17.11 0.68
CA GLN A 576 6.59 18.13 -0.05
C GLN A 576 7.47 18.96 0.90
N GLU A 577 6.95 19.34 2.07
CA GLU A 577 7.72 20.08 3.08
C GLU A 577 8.86 19.25 3.66
N VAL A 578 8.62 17.96 3.93
CA VAL A 578 9.64 17.05 4.48
C VAL A 578 10.75 16.82 3.46
N LEU A 579 10.42 16.53 2.21
CA LEU A 579 11.40 16.34 1.13
C LEU A 579 12.20 17.62 0.89
N ALA A 580 11.55 18.79 0.92
CA ALA A 580 12.19 20.07 0.71
C ALA A 580 13.36 20.36 1.68
N ARG A 581 13.28 19.88 2.94
CA ARG A 581 14.22 20.24 4.02
C ARG A 581 15.45 19.33 4.14
N VAL A 582 15.49 18.21 3.41
CA VAL A 582 16.61 17.25 3.50
C VAL A 582 17.92 17.87 3.02
N ALA A 583 19.03 17.57 3.70
CA ALA A 583 20.37 17.98 3.26
C ALA A 583 20.73 17.37 1.90
N VAL A 584 20.87 16.04 1.84
CA VAL A 584 21.25 15.34 0.61
C VAL A 584 20.15 14.38 0.17
N PRO A 585 19.35 14.72 -0.86
CA PRO A 585 18.35 13.83 -1.44
C PRO A 585 19.03 12.71 -2.24
N VAL A 586 18.73 11.45 -1.93
CA VAL A 586 19.34 10.28 -2.60
C VAL A 586 18.24 9.35 -3.11
N ALA A 587 18.37 8.89 -4.34
CA ALA A 587 17.54 7.85 -4.94
C ALA A 587 18.44 6.72 -5.46
N PRO A 588 18.96 5.85 -4.57
CA PRO A 588 20.05 4.92 -4.87
C PRO A 588 19.60 3.61 -5.53
N HIS A 589 18.34 3.52 -5.95
CA HIS A 589 17.81 2.30 -6.56
C HIS A 589 18.48 2.06 -7.91
N GLN A 590 19.00 0.85 -8.16
CA GLN A 590 19.77 0.55 -9.38
C GLN A 590 18.93 -0.08 -10.51
N HIS A 591 17.81 -0.71 -10.17
CA HIS A 591 16.99 -1.49 -11.10
C HIS A 591 15.59 -0.87 -11.26
N LEU A 592 15.53 0.45 -11.45
CA LEU A 592 14.28 1.15 -11.69
C LEU A 592 13.91 1.16 -13.19
N SER A 593 12.65 0.91 -13.48
CA SER A 593 12.07 1.02 -14.82
C SER A 593 11.33 2.35 -15.02
N ALA A 594 10.76 2.86 -13.94
CA ALA A 594 10.33 4.24 -13.71
C ALA A 594 10.38 4.55 -12.20
N SER A 595 10.36 5.83 -11.77
CA SER A 595 10.52 6.16 -10.34
C SER A 595 9.70 7.37 -9.87
N GLY A 596 8.56 7.08 -9.23
CA GLY A 596 7.79 8.07 -8.50
C GLY A 596 8.58 8.74 -7.36
N SER A 597 9.58 8.05 -6.77
CA SER A 597 10.44 8.65 -5.74
C SER A 597 11.39 9.72 -6.28
N ILE A 598 11.91 9.56 -7.51
CA ILE A 598 12.72 10.61 -8.16
C ILE A 598 11.81 11.79 -8.48
N ASN A 599 10.66 11.55 -9.12
CA ASN A 599 9.70 12.61 -9.44
C ASN A 599 9.26 13.39 -8.20
N SER A 600 9.10 12.72 -7.06
CA SER A 600 8.71 13.38 -5.80
C SER A 600 9.79 14.31 -5.25
N TRP A 601 11.08 13.96 -5.42
CA TRP A 601 12.19 14.89 -5.11
C TRP A 601 12.14 16.12 -6.02
N LEU A 602 11.94 15.90 -7.32
CA LEU A 602 11.89 16.97 -8.31
C LEU A 602 10.73 17.94 -8.03
N THR A 603 9.53 17.41 -7.76
CA THR A 603 8.36 18.23 -7.37
C THR A 603 8.56 18.97 -6.05
N ALA A 604 9.41 18.46 -5.15
CA ALA A 604 9.80 19.15 -3.93
C ALA A 604 10.90 20.21 -4.13
N GLY A 605 11.30 20.50 -5.38
CA GLY A 605 12.35 21.46 -5.70
C GLY A 605 13.77 20.96 -5.40
N ARG A 606 13.95 19.64 -5.28
CA ARG A 606 15.21 19.00 -4.92
C ARG A 606 15.84 18.31 -6.13
N ARG A 607 17.17 18.32 -6.19
CA ARG A 607 18.00 17.67 -7.21
C ARG A 607 18.64 16.41 -6.60
N PRO A 608 18.06 15.20 -6.80
CA PRO A 608 18.53 13.99 -6.15
C PRO A 608 19.81 13.43 -6.75
N LEU A 609 20.62 12.80 -5.89
CA LEU A 609 21.72 11.92 -6.30
C LEU A 609 21.15 10.58 -6.81
N VAL A 610 21.46 10.22 -8.05
CA VAL A 610 20.94 9.02 -8.72
C VAL A 610 22.05 8.20 -9.37
N PRO A 611 22.01 6.85 -9.32
CA PRO A 611 22.97 6.03 -10.06
C PRO A 611 22.68 6.10 -11.56
N ARG A 612 23.71 6.00 -12.39
CA ARG A 612 23.53 5.93 -13.85
C ARG A 612 22.73 4.68 -14.25
N SER A 613 21.69 4.88 -15.06
CA SER A 613 20.87 3.83 -15.66
C SER A 613 20.18 4.36 -16.91
N ARG A 614 19.68 3.46 -17.78
CA ARG A 614 18.97 3.85 -19.02
C ARG A 614 17.76 4.76 -18.74
N TYR A 615 17.01 4.49 -17.68
CA TYR A 615 15.89 5.36 -17.29
C TYR A 615 16.37 6.73 -16.80
N VAL A 616 17.48 6.78 -16.06
CA VAL A 616 18.04 8.06 -15.58
C VAL A 616 18.56 8.89 -16.76
N GLU A 617 19.21 8.27 -17.75
CA GLU A 617 19.63 8.94 -18.99
C GLU A 617 18.43 9.47 -19.79
N GLU A 618 17.35 8.69 -19.88
CA GLU A 618 16.10 9.13 -20.50
C GLU A 618 15.46 10.32 -19.76
N LEU A 619 15.47 10.30 -18.42
CA LEU A 619 14.94 11.39 -17.61
C LEU A 619 15.82 12.65 -17.72
N ASP A 620 17.14 12.52 -17.72
CA ASP A 620 18.09 13.63 -17.87
C ASP A 620 17.97 14.27 -19.26
N ALA A 621 17.79 13.47 -20.32
CA ALA A 621 17.52 13.99 -21.66
C ALA A 621 16.18 14.73 -21.75
N ARG A 622 15.14 14.27 -21.03
CA ARG A 622 13.82 14.90 -21.01
C ARG A 622 13.77 16.16 -20.13
N CYS A 623 14.51 16.16 -19.03
CA CYS A 623 14.57 17.23 -18.06
C CYS A 623 16.04 17.51 -17.69
N PRO A 624 16.78 18.26 -18.52
CA PRO A 624 18.20 18.52 -18.28
C PRO A 624 18.44 19.26 -16.95
N ASP A 625 19.58 18.99 -16.32
CA ASP A 625 20.04 19.64 -15.08
C ASP A 625 19.22 19.37 -13.80
N VAL A 626 18.26 18.43 -13.84
CA VAL A 626 17.40 18.14 -12.67
C VAL A 626 17.92 17.03 -11.76
N LEU A 627 18.97 16.31 -12.19
CA LEU A 627 19.56 15.18 -11.47
C LEU A 627 21.06 15.37 -11.26
N THR A 628 21.60 14.70 -10.25
CA THR A 628 23.06 14.51 -10.12
C THR A 628 23.36 13.04 -10.27
N ILE A 629 23.87 12.65 -11.44
CA ILE A 629 24.21 11.27 -11.75
C ILE A 629 25.56 10.93 -11.12
N TYR A 630 25.63 9.84 -10.38
CA TYR A 630 26.86 9.39 -9.72
C TYR A 630 27.29 7.99 -10.16
N ASP A 631 28.60 7.78 -10.14
CA ASP A 631 29.24 6.45 -10.16
C ASP A 631 29.68 6.02 -8.75
N ASP A 632 30.12 7.00 -7.95
CA ASP A 632 30.45 6.85 -6.53
C ASP A 632 29.53 7.73 -5.68
N LEU A 633 28.69 7.07 -4.87
CA LEU A 633 27.75 7.73 -3.97
C LEU A 633 28.46 8.53 -2.86
N ALA A 634 29.59 8.03 -2.34
CA ALA A 634 30.30 8.71 -1.26
C ALA A 634 30.91 10.03 -1.75
N ALA A 635 31.57 10.01 -2.91
CA ALA A 635 32.10 11.21 -3.54
C ALA A 635 31.00 12.23 -3.87
N ALA A 636 29.90 11.79 -4.48
CA ALA A 636 28.78 12.67 -4.81
C ALA A 636 28.10 13.25 -3.57
N ALA A 637 27.93 12.45 -2.51
CA ALA A 637 27.36 12.91 -1.24
C ALA A 637 28.29 13.92 -0.54
N ARG A 638 29.61 13.71 -0.56
CA ARG A 638 30.58 14.66 0.00
C ARG A 638 30.49 16.00 -0.71
N HIS A 639 30.47 16.00 -2.04
CA HIS A 639 30.28 17.22 -2.82
C HIS A 639 28.96 17.93 -2.48
N ALA A 640 27.84 17.19 -2.42
CA ALA A 640 26.53 17.75 -2.07
C ALA A 640 26.47 18.32 -0.63
N LEU A 641 27.25 17.77 0.29
CA LEU A 641 27.37 18.24 1.66
C LEU A 641 28.17 19.54 1.77
N ASP A 642 29.16 19.74 0.89
CA ASP A 642 30.01 20.93 0.82
C ASP A 642 29.38 22.03 -0.05
N HIS A 643 28.52 21.64 -0.99
CA HIS A 643 27.82 22.51 -1.95
C HIS A 643 26.30 22.29 -1.89
N PRO A 644 25.59 22.77 -0.85
CA PRO A 644 24.14 22.55 -0.70
C PRO A 644 23.31 23.00 -1.90
N GLU A 645 23.77 24.01 -2.66
CA GLU A 645 23.16 24.48 -3.90
C GLU A 645 23.09 23.40 -5.00
N SER A 646 23.96 22.39 -4.95
CA SER A 646 23.94 21.25 -5.88
C SER A 646 22.76 20.30 -5.64
N THR A 647 22.04 20.48 -4.52
CA THR A 647 20.89 19.64 -4.11
C THR A 647 19.54 20.30 -4.33
N THR A 648 19.51 21.58 -4.74
CA THR A 648 18.31 22.36 -5.06
C THR A 648 18.11 22.47 -6.57
N LEU A 649 16.86 22.45 -7.04
CA LEU A 649 16.55 22.84 -8.41
C LEU A 649 16.62 24.36 -8.57
N ARG A 650 17.14 24.81 -9.71
CA ARG A 650 17.10 26.24 -10.08
C ARG A 650 15.66 26.64 -10.44
N PRO A 651 15.23 27.86 -10.12
CA PRO A 651 13.96 28.39 -10.59
C PRO A 651 13.84 28.32 -12.12
N GLY A 652 12.67 27.91 -12.62
CA GLY A 652 12.38 27.88 -14.06
C GLY A 652 12.94 26.70 -14.84
N VAL A 653 13.60 25.73 -14.20
CA VAL A 653 13.99 24.49 -14.89
C VAL A 653 12.73 23.73 -15.33
N PRO A 654 12.60 23.36 -16.61
CA PRO A 654 11.43 22.68 -17.12
C PRO A 654 11.34 21.26 -16.54
N LEU A 655 10.23 20.98 -15.87
CA LEU A 655 9.84 19.63 -15.45
C LEU A 655 8.63 19.18 -16.26
N GLY A 656 8.61 17.92 -16.67
CA GLY A 656 7.43 17.37 -17.32
C GLY A 656 7.58 15.93 -17.78
N PRO A 657 6.49 15.35 -18.31
CA PRO A 657 5.16 15.99 -18.50
C PRO A 657 4.40 16.27 -17.20
N SER A 658 3.46 17.22 -17.20
CA SER A 658 2.53 17.46 -16.07
C SER A 658 1.48 16.35 -15.97
N LEU A 659 0.73 16.28 -14.86
CA LEU A 659 -0.36 15.31 -14.71
C LEU A 659 -1.43 15.47 -15.80
N ASP A 660 -1.74 16.71 -16.19
CA ASP A 660 -2.71 16.99 -17.24
C ASP A 660 -2.18 16.59 -18.63
N ASP A 661 -0.90 16.83 -18.92
CA ASP A 661 -0.26 16.36 -20.16
C ASP A 661 -0.30 14.83 -20.25
N VAL A 662 0.02 14.15 -19.14
CA VAL A 662 -0.04 12.69 -19.06
C VAL A 662 -1.48 12.22 -19.27
N GLY A 663 -2.47 12.86 -18.66
CA GLY A 663 -3.89 12.58 -18.88
C GLY A 663 -4.31 12.71 -20.36
N ALA A 664 -3.82 13.74 -21.06
CA ALA A 664 -4.07 13.94 -22.49
C ALA A 664 -3.41 12.84 -23.35
N LEU A 665 -2.19 12.42 -23.02
CA LEU A 665 -1.51 11.30 -23.69
C LEU A 665 -2.27 9.99 -23.52
N TYR A 666 -2.77 9.71 -22.31
CA TYR A 666 -3.62 8.57 -22.05
C TYR A 666 -4.92 8.64 -22.85
N ALA A 667 -5.64 9.77 -22.83
CA ALA A 667 -6.89 9.93 -23.57
C ALA A 667 -6.69 9.65 -25.07
N LYS A 668 -5.60 10.16 -25.66
CA LYS A 668 -5.24 9.91 -27.07
C LYS A 668 -4.95 8.43 -27.33
N ALA A 669 -4.17 7.78 -26.47
CA ALA A 669 -3.82 6.38 -26.61
C ALA A 669 -5.07 5.47 -26.48
N LEU A 670 -5.89 5.70 -25.45
CA LEU A 670 -7.10 4.93 -25.19
C LEU A 670 -8.13 5.08 -26.31
N ALA A 671 -8.32 6.29 -26.84
CA ALA A 671 -9.15 6.49 -28.02
C ALA A 671 -8.65 5.61 -29.17
N SER A 672 -7.36 5.69 -29.51
CA SER A 672 -6.76 4.91 -30.61
C SER A 672 -6.90 3.39 -30.47
N TRP A 673 -6.94 2.83 -29.25
CA TRP A 673 -6.95 1.37 -29.03
C TRP A 673 -8.34 0.76 -28.93
N HIS A 674 -9.36 1.57 -28.64
CA HIS A 674 -10.74 1.13 -28.43
C HIS A 674 -11.73 1.70 -29.45
N HIS A 675 -11.22 2.35 -30.51
CA HIS A 675 -12.00 2.81 -31.66
C HIS A 675 -12.43 1.67 -32.59
#